data_AF-A0AA44DAX3-F1
#
_entry.id   AF-A0AA44DAX3-F1
#
_cell.length_a   1.000
_cell.length_b   1.000
_cell.length_c   1.000
_cell.angle_alpha   90.00
_cell.angle_beta   90.00
_cell.angle_gamma   90.00
#
_symmetry.space_group_name_H-M   'P 1'
#
loop_
_entity.id
_entity.type
_entity.pdbx_description
1 polymer ?
#
loop_
_entity_poly.entity_id
_entity_poly.type
_entity_poly.pdbx_seq_one_letter_code
_entity_poly.pdbx_strand_id
1 'polypeptide(L)'
;MLRQWTARRARRRSVGRLRVAGWGLYAVHAVHAVLLAVLTALPTHRVWGTVAAVGYGIAALLAAYRPHRPRWLPGAVAALGATVVPLLLLGTARTQSEVRVVEDAAALLLRTGAPCFPAPDQLSEYNPYLPGMVVFGLPRAFFGEGEWTDARWWFTAGFVAAVPAALRGTRTPGRGGPEGERGLPGRPAGSVPVLLGLLACPVVGLPLTAGGVDLPVVGLMCLGLAHAGRARAGRAGVFPGPAAVLKWTAWPAVPVAVALLAANAVHRRRASSPGADAPPDGSGTRDGTRAALRCSVVTAVIATAGTLPVAIADGTGARPAHGPLPARHDGRPVARGQSSAGSSARPVPGRNGRRGGSRGSRADDGRFPRRPSTAHRLGRGRTARPRPLRRLLSRSRDPFRLLRLPLGADHLPPPRRPEHRACRHSRAPGVPGRTADPPARSRPAHPCPPLTTGDPVSSDTSRNLRGTGRRVDPVRSRADAPGAAGRRSAPARRPFRLSRASGVLRRLGGRVSFVEGELAGLAAVVPAGGTCLDVGAEYGLYTYVLADLVGRSGTVHSFEPLPGAFTVLSAGSAVLGCRGTVRRHRAALGARVESSEMSLPVRRGLPVHGRAFVTSGADGLGPNEEFTGERRVPVRVTTVDALRTGGVLGRVDFVKADVEGAEPAVLLGAARTLRGDRPAVLLEIEERHLAKYGWSARGVVDLMERQGYRMYAWRNARWRPVPRVTGEGRNYLFVTDRDGA
;
A
#
# COMPACT_ATOMS: atom_id res chain seq x y z
N MET A 1 10.17 -46.60 42.65
CA MET A 1 10.63 -45.19 42.48
C MET A 1 10.81 -44.74 41.02
N LEU A 2 11.45 -45.52 40.12
CA LEU A 2 11.79 -45.09 38.75
C LEU A 2 10.67 -44.39 37.96
N ARG A 3 9.44 -44.96 37.94
CA ARG A 3 8.28 -44.37 37.24
C ARG A 3 7.90 -42.95 37.72
N GLN A 4 8.07 -42.66 39.01
CA GLN A 4 7.84 -41.31 39.53
C GLN A 4 8.96 -40.34 39.15
N TRP A 5 10.20 -40.82 39.05
CA TRP A 5 11.35 -40.02 38.63
C TRP A 5 11.29 -39.66 37.14
N THR A 6 10.94 -40.62 36.28
CA THR A 6 10.73 -40.37 34.84
C THR A 6 9.54 -39.42 34.59
N ALA A 7 8.42 -39.58 35.30
CA ALA A 7 7.29 -38.66 35.24
C ALA A 7 7.67 -37.22 35.69
N ARG A 8 8.47 -37.08 36.76
CA ARG A 8 9.02 -35.79 37.20
C ARG A 8 9.99 -35.19 36.17
N ARG A 9 10.85 -35.99 35.54
CA ARG A 9 11.80 -35.55 34.49
C ARG A 9 11.07 -35.15 33.20
N ALA A 10 10.01 -35.87 32.82
CA ALA A 10 9.12 -35.52 31.71
C ALA A 10 8.37 -34.20 31.98
N ARG A 11 7.78 -34.02 33.18
CA ARG A 11 7.17 -32.74 33.60
C ARG A 11 8.17 -31.57 33.59
N ARG A 12 9.40 -31.77 34.07
CA ARG A 12 10.44 -30.73 34.01
C ARG A 12 10.82 -30.37 32.56
N ARG A 13 10.90 -31.36 31.65
CA ARG A 13 11.14 -31.14 30.21
C ARG A 13 9.98 -30.42 29.51
N SER A 14 8.72 -30.76 29.79
CA SER A 14 7.56 -30.09 29.18
C SER A 14 7.35 -28.66 29.71
N VAL A 15 7.53 -28.44 31.02
CA VAL A 15 7.56 -27.09 31.61
C VAL A 15 8.73 -26.26 31.07
N GLY A 16 9.89 -26.88 30.80
CA GLY A 16 11.01 -26.25 30.11
C GLY A 16 10.64 -25.77 28.70
N ARG A 17 10.05 -26.63 27.86
CA ARG A 17 9.61 -26.26 26.51
C ARG A 17 8.55 -25.14 26.51
N LEU A 18 7.57 -25.21 27.41
CA LEU A 18 6.55 -24.15 27.59
C LEU A 18 7.17 -22.81 28.05
N ARG A 19 8.23 -22.84 28.85
CA ARG A 19 8.98 -21.62 29.22
C ARG A 19 9.76 -21.04 28.05
N VAL A 20 10.45 -21.88 27.28
CA VAL A 20 11.19 -21.46 26.07
C VAL A 20 10.25 -20.82 25.04
N ALA A 21 9.05 -21.36 24.85
CA ALA A 21 8.03 -20.75 24.00
C ALA A 21 7.54 -19.38 24.53
N GLY A 22 7.41 -19.22 25.85
CA GLY A 22 6.85 -18.01 26.47
C GLY A 22 7.72 -16.76 26.32
N TRP A 23 9.02 -16.85 26.65
CA TRP A 23 9.91 -15.69 26.48
C TRP A 23 10.23 -15.44 25.00
N GLY A 24 10.33 -16.50 24.18
CA GLY A 24 10.53 -16.38 22.74
C GLY A 24 9.41 -15.61 22.03
N LEU A 25 8.15 -15.80 22.44
CA LEU A 25 7.02 -15.04 21.90
C LEU A 25 7.13 -13.54 22.19
N TYR A 26 7.43 -13.16 23.44
CA TYR A 26 7.63 -11.75 23.79
C TYR A 26 8.87 -11.16 23.09
N ALA A 27 9.96 -11.92 22.91
CA ALA A 27 11.12 -11.48 22.16
C ALA A 27 10.77 -11.22 20.67
N VAL A 28 9.98 -12.09 20.04
CA VAL A 28 9.49 -11.86 18.66
C VAL A 28 8.59 -10.63 18.58
N HIS A 29 7.73 -10.39 19.58
CA HIS A 29 6.91 -9.16 19.64
C HIS A 29 7.77 -7.91 19.86
N ALA A 30 8.83 -7.97 20.68
CA ALA A 30 9.79 -6.88 20.85
C ALA A 30 10.49 -6.54 19.52
N VAL A 31 11.01 -7.54 18.80
CA VAL A 31 11.65 -7.37 17.50
C VAL A 31 10.66 -6.79 16.48
N HIS A 32 9.41 -7.28 16.45
CA HIS A 32 8.38 -6.72 15.58
C HIS A 32 8.06 -5.25 15.91
N ALA A 33 7.97 -4.89 17.19
CA ALA A 33 7.71 -3.52 17.63
C ALA A 33 8.87 -2.57 17.29
N VAL A 34 10.13 -3.02 17.43
CA VAL A 34 11.32 -2.26 16.97
C VAL A 34 11.31 -2.09 15.45
N LEU A 35 11.09 -3.16 14.70
CA LEU A 35 11.01 -3.10 13.23
C LEU A 35 9.91 -2.16 12.78
N LEU A 36 8.72 -2.22 13.40
CA LEU A 36 7.64 -1.28 13.13
C LEU A 36 8.06 0.17 13.44
N ALA A 37 8.66 0.43 14.61
CA ALA A 37 9.09 1.77 15.00
C ALA A 37 10.16 2.38 14.08
N VAL A 38 11.03 1.54 13.50
CA VAL A 38 12.08 1.97 12.56
C VAL A 38 11.55 2.14 11.13
N LEU A 39 10.68 1.23 10.68
CA LEU A 39 10.22 1.18 9.29
C LEU A 39 8.97 2.02 9.02
N THR A 40 8.14 2.29 10.03
CA THR A 40 6.87 3.00 9.80
C THR A 40 7.05 4.50 9.66
N ALA A 41 6.36 5.09 8.68
CA ALA A 41 6.30 6.52 8.53
C ALA A 41 5.39 7.19 9.58
N LEU A 42 4.40 6.48 10.13
CA LEU A 42 3.32 7.05 10.96
C LEU A 42 3.82 7.40 12.38
N PRO A 43 3.69 8.66 12.85
CA PRO A 43 4.17 9.07 14.18
C PRO A 43 3.59 8.21 15.32
N THR A 44 2.30 7.90 15.27
CA THR A 44 1.60 7.04 16.23
C THR A 44 2.18 5.64 16.31
N HIS A 45 2.46 5.02 15.16
CA HIS A 45 3.05 3.68 15.10
C HIS A 45 4.51 3.67 15.62
N ARG A 46 5.25 4.79 15.51
CA ARG A 46 6.60 4.93 16.09
C ARG A 46 6.59 5.07 17.60
N VAL A 47 5.70 5.92 18.14
CA VAL A 47 5.48 6.04 19.59
C VAL A 47 4.99 4.70 20.16
N TRP A 48 4.04 4.05 19.49
CA TRP A 48 3.59 2.71 19.88
C TRP A 48 4.73 1.70 19.86
N GLY A 49 5.45 1.58 18.75
CA GLY A 49 6.49 0.56 18.57
C GLY A 49 7.67 0.72 19.53
N THR A 50 8.08 1.95 19.85
CA THR A 50 9.13 2.20 20.85
C THR A 50 8.70 1.80 22.26
N VAL A 51 7.50 2.19 22.68
CA VAL A 51 6.95 1.86 24.01
C VAL A 51 6.65 0.36 24.14
N ALA A 52 6.03 -0.23 23.12
CA ALA A 52 5.73 -1.66 23.07
C ALA A 52 7.00 -2.51 23.06
N ALA A 53 8.06 -2.10 22.33
CA ALA A 53 9.34 -2.81 22.35
C ALA A 53 9.95 -2.89 23.76
N VAL A 54 9.90 -1.80 24.53
CA VAL A 54 10.34 -1.78 25.94
C VAL A 54 9.48 -2.72 26.79
N GLY A 55 8.15 -2.63 26.68
CA GLY A 55 7.22 -3.51 27.40
C GLY A 55 7.44 -4.99 27.10
N TYR A 56 7.61 -5.35 25.82
CA TYR A 56 7.91 -6.72 25.39
C TYR A 56 9.31 -7.19 25.82
N GLY A 57 10.32 -6.32 25.79
CA GLY A 57 11.66 -6.62 26.29
C GLY A 57 11.66 -6.97 27.78
N ILE A 58 10.99 -6.14 28.60
CA ILE A 58 10.83 -6.41 30.04
C ILE A 58 10.00 -7.69 30.26
N ALA A 59 8.92 -7.92 29.50
CA ALA A 59 8.13 -9.14 29.59
C ALA A 59 8.93 -10.40 29.22
N ALA A 60 9.79 -10.34 28.19
CA ALA A 60 10.68 -11.43 27.81
C ALA A 60 11.71 -11.73 28.91
N LEU A 61 12.33 -10.70 29.49
CA LEU A 61 13.24 -10.83 30.63
C LEU A 61 12.55 -11.44 31.85
N LEU A 62 11.33 -11.00 32.19
CA LEU A 62 10.53 -11.55 33.29
C LEU A 62 10.06 -13.00 33.04
N ALA A 63 9.85 -13.38 31.78
CA ALA A 63 9.51 -14.75 31.39
C ALA A 63 10.74 -15.68 31.40
N ALA A 64 11.94 -15.15 31.14
CA ALA A 64 13.20 -15.88 31.20
C ALA A 64 13.74 -16.01 32.64
N TYR A 65 13.73 -14.91 33.42
CA TYR A 65 14.31 -14.86 34.76
C TYR A 65 13.29 -15.11 35.89
N ARG A 66 13.43 -16.31 36.47
CA ARG A 66 12.95 -16.81 37.78
C ARG A 66 11.65 -17.63 37.82
N PRO A 67 11.62 -18.76 38.56
CA PRO A 67 10.47 -19.65 38.63
C PRO A 67 9.37 -19.23 39.64
N HIS A 68 9.61 -18.22 40.50
CA HIS A 68 8.73 -17.85 41.62
C HIS A 68 7.83 -16.63 41.38
N ARG A 69 7.89 -15.97 40.22
CA ARG A 69 6.97 -14.86 39.89
C ARG A 69 5.60 -15.40 39.44
N PRO A 70 4.49 -14.68 39.70
CA PRO A 70 3.17 -15.11 39.26
C PRO A 70 3.09 -15.11 37.73
N ARG A 71 2.52 -16.19 37.15
CA ARG A 71 2.54 -16.46 35.70
C ARG A 71 1.82 -15.42 34.84
N TRP A 72 0.98 -14.57 35.43
CA TRP A 72 0.29 -13.48 34.72
C TRP A 72 1.17 -12.23 34.54
N LEU A 73 2.24 -12.07 35.35
CA LEU A 73 3.02 -10.83 35.40
C LEU A 73 3.70 -10.45 34.05
N PRO A 74 4.36 -11.37 33.31
CA PRO A 74 4.90 -11.03 31.99
C PRO A 74 3.82 -10.57 31.00
N GLY A 75 2.65 -11.20 31.02
CA GLY A 75 1.52 -10.82 30.18
C GLY A 75 0.92 -9.46 30.55
N ALA A 76 0.87 -9.13 31.85
CA ALA A 76 0.44 -7.81 32.31
C ALA A 76 1.43 -6.71 31.91
N VAL A 77 2.74 -6.95 32.02
CA VAL A 77 3.78 -5.98 31.59
C VAL A 77 3.76 -5.79 30.07
N ALA A 78 3.58 -6.87 29.31
CA ALA A 78 3.44 -6.79 27.85
C ALA A 78 2.17 -6.02 27.46
N ALA A 79 1.02 -6.29 28.08
CA ALA A 79 -0.23 -5.56 27.83
C ALA A 79 -0.16 -4.07 28.25
N LEU A 80 0.55 -3.77 29.34
CA LEU A 80 0.80 -2.40 29.80
C LEU A 80 1.58 -1.62 28.74
N GLY A 81 2.70 -2.17 28.24
CA GLY A 81 3.53 -1.52 27.21
C GLY A 81 2.92 -1.53 25.80
N ALA A 82 2.12 -2.53 25.46
CA ALA A 82 1.52 -2.66 24.12
C ALA A 82 0.14 -2.00 23.96
N THR A 83 -0.55 -1.67 25.07
CA THR A 83 -1.88 -1.04 25.02
C THR A 83 -1.99 0.17 25.95
N VAL A 84 -1.77 0.01 27.26
CA VAL A 84 -2.12 1.05 28.24
C VAL A 84 -1.23 2.29 28.14
N VAL A 85 0.09 2.13 28.11
CA VAL A 85 1.03 3.25 28.05
C VAL A 85 0.94 3.97 26.68
N PRO A 86 0.85 3.28 25.53
CA PRO A 86 0.60 3.97 24.26
C PRO A 86 -0.77 4.66 24.20
N LEU A 87 -1.84 4.13 24.83
CA LEU A 87 -3.13 4.83 24.92
C LEU A 87 -2.99 6.18 25.65
N LEU A 88 -2.30 6.18 26.80
CA LEU A 88 -2.03 7.41 27.57
C LEU A 88 -1.18 8.40 26.77
N LEU A 89 -0.08 7.94 26.16
CA LEU A 89 0.85 8.80 25.41
C LEU A 89 0.26 9.32 24.09
N LEU A 90 -0.63 8.57 23.45
CA LEU A 90 -1.27 8.97 22.18
C LEU A 90 -2.62 9.66 22.38
N GLY A 91 -3.23 9.59 23.58
CA GLY A 91 -4.54 10.15 23.92
C GLY A 91 -4.69 11.67 23.75
N THR A 92 -3.57 12.38 23.59
CA THR A 92 -3.53 13.83 23.31
C THR A 92 -3.09 14.17 21.89
N ALA A 93 -2.58 13.19 21.13
CA ALA A 93 -2.01 13.39 19.80
C ALA A 93 -3.10 13.29 18.70
N ARG A 94 -3.65 14.43 18.28
CA ARG A 94 -4.69 14.60 17.23
C ARG A 94 -4.27 14.18 15.79
N THR A 95 -3.55 13.08 15.64
CA THR A 95 -2.81 12.71 14.42
C THR A 95 -3.43 11.53 13.65
N GLN A 96 -4.63 11.07 14.01
CA GLN A 96 -5.30 9.92 13.41
C GLN A 96 -6.70 10.33 12.93
N SER A 97 -6.94 10.13 11.63
CA SER A 97 -8.19 10.51 10.96
C SER A 97 -9.40 9.74 11.48
N GLU A 98 -9.22 8.46 11.80
CA GLU A 98 -10.31 7.54 12.19
C GLU A 98 -10.99 7.95 13.50
N VAL A 99 -10.18 8.22 14.53
CA VAL A 99 -10.65 8.70 15.84
C VAL A 99 -11.36 10.05 15.68
N ARG A 100 -10.71 10.97 14.95
CA ARG A 100 -11.25 12.31 14.71
C ARG A 100 -12.60 12.28 13.98
N VAL A 101 -12.76 11.46 12.94
CA VAL A 101 -14.03 11.37 12.20
C VAL A 101 -15.17 10.89 13.11
N VAL A 102 -14.91 9.97 14.05
CA VAL A 102 -15.91 9.51 15.02
C VAL A 102 -16.26 10.59 16.05
N GLU A 103 -15.28 11.36 16.52
CA GLU A 103 -15.48 12.49 17.44
C GLU A 103 -16.21 13.67 16.77
N ASP A 104 -15.80 14.04 15.55
CA ASP A 104 -16.41 15.11 14.75
C ASP A 104 -17.85 14.74 14.36
N ALA A 105 -18.14 13.47 14.03
CA ALA A 105 -19.49 12.97 13.77
C ALA A 105 -20.40 13.00 15.02
N ALA A 106 -19.84 12.77 16.22
CA ALA A 106 -20.57 12.93 17.47
C ALA A 106 -20.91 14.39 17.78
N ALA A 107 -19.96 15.29 17.56
CA ALA A 107 -20.19 16.72 17.67
C ALA A 107 -21.18 17.23 16.61
N LEU A 108 -21.23 16.63 15.41
CA LEU A 108 -22.21 16.96 14.38
C LEU A 108 -23.62 16.47 14.75
N LEU A 109 -23.74 15.24 15.27
CA LEU A 109 -25.00 14.66 15.74
C LEU A 109 -25.65 15.54 16.83
N LEU A 110 -24.89 15.97 17.83
CA LEU A 110 -25.40 16.84 18.90
C LEU A 110 -25.80 18.25 18.42
N ARG A 111 -25.22 18.74 17.33
CA ARG A 111 -25.50 20.11 16.80
C ARG A 111 -26.59 20.16 15.74
N THR A 112 -26.76 19.09 14.95
CA THR A 112 -27.60 19.10 13.75
C THR A 112 -28.66 17.99 13.72
N GLY A 113 -28.59 17.02 14.63
CA GLY A 113 -29.42 15.81 14.59
C GLY A 113 -28.93 14.73 13.61
N ALA A 114 -27.90 15.01 12.79
CA ALA A 114 -27.31 14.06 11.84
C ALA A 114 -25.80 13.82 12.12
N PRO A 115 -25.27 12.60 11.94
CA PRO A 115 -23.87 12.28 12.17
C PRO A 115 -22.97 12.50 10.94
N CYS A 116 -23.52 12.99 9.84
CA CYS A 116 -22.88 13.15 8.53
C CYS A 116 -23.26 14.51 7.92
N PHE A 117 -22.42 15.06 7.04
CA PHE A 117 -22.79 16.24 6.25
C PHE A 117 -23.68 15.84 5.06
N PRO A 118 -24.71 16.64 4.70
CA PRO A 118 -25.60 16.33 3.57
C PRO A 118 -24.89 16.31 2.21
N ALA A 119 -23.91 17.20 2.04
CA ALA A 119 -23.05 17.32 0.88
C ALA A 119 -21.62 17.62 1.39
N PRO A 120 -20.75 16.60 1.56
CA PRO A 120 -19.36 16.81 1.95
C PRO A 120 -18.54 17.22 0.73
N ASP A 121 -17.99 18.43 0.75
CA ASP A 121 -17.16 18.99 -0.32
C ASP A 121 -15.66 18.71 -0.08
N GLN A 122 -15.28 18.37 1.17
CA GLN A 122 -13.91 18.05 1.55
C GLN A 122 -13.75 16.62 2.08
N LEU A 123 -12.57 16.03 1.86
CA LEU A 123 -12.26 14.67 2.36
C LEU A 123 -12.34 14.55 3.90
N SER A 124 -12.16 15.65 4.63
CA SER A 124 -12.33 15.73 6.10
C SER A 124 -13.78 15.71 6.58
N GLU A 125 -14.74 15.95 5.69
CA GLU A 125 -16.19 15.93 5.98
C GLU A 125 -16.81 14.55 5.69
N TYR A 126 -16.05 13.65 5.06
CA TYR A 126 -16.49 12.31 4.73
C TYR A 126 -16.44 11.37 5.95
N ASN A 127 -17.60 10.84 6.34
CA ASN A 127 -17.73 9.82 7.37
C ASN A 127 -17.89 8.42 6.72
N PRO A 128 -16.89 7.51 6.82
CA PRO A 128 -16.94 6.18 6.23
C PRO A 128 -17.64 5.14 7.13
N TYR A 129 -18.09 5.53 8.32
CA TYR A 129 -18.65 4.63 9.33
C TYR A 129 -20.17 4.67 9.34
N LEU A 130 -20.77 3.60 9.88
CA LEU A 130 -22.22 3.56 10.10
C LEU A 130 -22.58 4.32 11.38
N PRO A 131 -23.84 4.82 11.51
CA PRO A 131 -24.23 5.75 12.58
C PRO A 131 -23.90 5.32 14.01
N GLY A 132 -23.86 4.01 14.29
CA GLY A 132 -23.57 3.53 15.64
C GLY A 132 -22.15 3.81 16.11
N MET A 133 -21.19 4.02 15.19
CA MET A 133 -19.80 4.32 15.55
C MET A 133 -19.69 5.63 16.36
N VAL A 134 -20.63 6.55 16.15
CA VAL A 134 -20.75 7.84 16.84
C VAL A 134 -20.80 7.71 18.36
N VAL A 135 -21.36 6.61 18.89
CA VAL A 135 -21.50 6.38 20.34
C VAL A 135 -20.15 6.50 21.07
N PHE A 136 -19.05 6.12 20.42
CA PHE A 136 -17.70 6.20 21.00
C PHE A 136 -17.12 7.62 21.01
N GLY A 137 -17.64 8.55 20.19
CA GLY A 137 -17.24 9.97 20.17
C GLY A 137 -18.07 10.86 21.10
N LEU A 138 -19.26 10.40 21.55
CA LEU A 138 -20.15 11.15 22.45
C LEU A 138 -19.46 11.67 23.73
N PRO A 139 -18.55 10.93 24.41
CA PRO A 139 -17.87 11.43 25.60
C PRO A 139 -17.10 12.74 25.37
N ARG A 140 -16.41 12.88 24.23
CA ARG A 140 -15.76 14.16 23.86
C ARG A 140 -16.78 15.24 23.52
N ALA A 141 -17.85 14.87 22.82
CA ALA A 141 -18.90 15.81 22.42
C ALA A 141 -19.66 16.41 23.62
N PHE A 142 -19.83 15.65 24.72
CA PHE A 142 -20.46 16.12 25.95
C PHE A 142 -19.51 16.79 26.95
N PHE A 143 -18.33 16.21 27.18
CA PHE A 143 -17.43 16.61 28.27
C PHE A 143 -16.21 17.44 27.81
N GLY A 144 -16.08 17.70 26.50
CA GLY A 144 -14.98 18.46 25.92
C GLY A 144 -13.68 17.65 25.83
N GLU A 145 -12.56 18.37 25.68
CA GLU A 145 -11.24 17.74 25.52
C GLU A 145 -10.69 17.24 26.86
N GLY A 146 -10.46 15.93 26.96
CA GLY A 146 -9.84 15.29 28.11
C GLY A 146 -9.29 13.92 27.76
N GLU A 147 -8.34 13.41 28.56
CA GLU A 147 -7.66 12.15 28.25
C GLU A 147 -8.63 10.95 28.19
N TRP A 148 -9.67 10.95 29.03
CA TRP A 148 -10.68 9.89 29.11
C TRP A 148 -11.86 10.09 28.15
N THR A 149 -11.99 11.27 27.52
CA THR A 149 -13.07 11.58 26.58
C THR A 149 -12.71 11.16 25.15
N ASP A 150 -11.44 10.88 24.87
CA ASP A 150 -10.94 10.33 23.60
C ASP A 150 -11.59 8.98 23.26
N ALA A 151 -12.09 8.87 22.03
CA ALA A 151 -12.88 7.70 21.61
C ALA A 151 -12.13 6.36 21.73
N ARG A 152 -10.79 6.34 21.73
CA ARG A 152 -10.00 5.09 21.87
C ARG A 152 -10.12 4.44 23.23
N TRP A 153 -10.36 5.19 24.30
CA TRP A 153 -10.68 4.59 25.60
C TRP A 153 -12.00 3.84 25.55
N TRP A 154 -12.97 4.36 24.81
CA TRP A 154 -14.29 3.77 24.67
C TRP A 154 -14.31 2.57 23.71
N PHE A 155 -13.55 2.62 22.60
CA PHE A 155 -13.28 1.44 21.77
C PHE A 155 -12.60 0.33 22.59
N THR A 156 -11.59 0.70 23.39
CA THR A 156 -10.86 -0.23 24.27
C THR A 156 -11.78 -0.82 25.34
N ALA A 157 -12.59 0.00 26.02
CA ALA A 157 -13.56 -0.45 27.02
C ALA A 157 -14.59 -1.43 26.41
N GLY A 158 -15.11 -1.14 25.22
CA GLY A 158 -16.03 -2.03 24.50
C GLY A 158 -15.41 -3.41 24.22
N PHE A 159 -14.18 -3.44 23.70
CA PHE A 159 -13.44 -4.69 23.46
C PHE A 159 -13.14 -5.45 24.77
N VAL A 160 -12.64 -4.75 25.78
CA VAL A 160 -12.27 -5.30 27.11
C VAL A 160 -13.49 -5.80 27.88
N ALA A 161 -14.69 -5.27 27.65
CA ALA A 161 -15.94 -5.80 28.19
C ALA A 161 -16.42 -7.05 27.43
N ALA A 162 -16.40 -6.99 26.09
CA ALA A 162 -16.94 -8.05 25.24
C ALA A 162 -16.13 -9.36 25.30
N VAL A 163 -14.79 -9.29 25.32
CA VAL A 163 -13.91 -10.48 25.29
C VAL A 163 -14.10 -11.38 26.53
N PRO A 164 -14.03 -10.89 27.78
CA PRO A 164 -14.32 -11.70 28.97
C PRO A 164 -15.76 -12.21 29.00
N ALA A 165 -16.73 -11.45 28.50
CA ALA A 165 -18.11 -11.90 28.36
C ALA A 165 -18.22 -13.08 27.39
N ALA A 166 -17.53 -13.03 26.24
CA ALA A 166 -17.48 -14.13 25.26
C ALA A 166 -16.77 -15.37 25.82
N LEU A 167 -15.70 -15.20 26.62
CA LEU A 167 -14.99 -16.30 27.28
C LEU A 167 -15.80 -16.95 28.42
N ARG A 168 -16.54 -16.14 29.20
CA ARG A 168 -17.60 -16.67 30.09
C ARG A 168 -18.75 -17.30 29.26
N GLY A 169 -18.91 -16.82 28.03
CA GLY A 169 -19.80 -17.28 26.97
C GLY A 169 -19.50 -18.67 26.40
N THR A 170 -18.31 -19.25 26.62
CA THR A 170 -17.92 -20.58 26.12
C THR A 170 -17.76 -21.66 27.20
N ARG A 171 -17.59 -21.30 28.47
CA ARG A 171 -17.47 -22.28 29.58
C ARG A 171 -18.73 -23.13 29.74
N THR A 172 -18.68 -24.43 29.49
CA THR A 172 -19.77 -25.34 29.84
C THR A 172 -19.91 -25.41 31.36
N PRO A 173 -21.12 -25.32 31.94
CA PRO A 173 -21.37 -25.88 33.27
C PRO A 173 -20.97 -27.35 33.22
N GLY A 174 -20.21 -27.83 34.20
CA GLY A 174 -19.80 -29.23 34.24
C GLY A 174 -21.04 -30.13 34.29
N ARG A 175 -21.11 -31.14 33.42
CA ARG A 175 -21.99 -32.29 33.66
C ARG A 175 -21.48 -32.97 34.94
N GLY A 176 -22.22 -32.80 36.03
CA GLY A 176 -22.11 -33.71 37.17
C GLY A 176 -22.73 -35.05 36.77
N GLY A 177 -21.89 -35.95 36.26
CA GLY A 177 -22.19 -37.38 36.27
C GLY A 177 -21.57 -37.99 37.54
N PRO A 178 -22.21 -39.01 38.15
CA PRO A 178 -21.67 -39.63 39.34
C PRO A 178 -20.35 -40.36 39.05
N GLU A 179 -19.47 -40.28 40.05
CA GLU A 179 -18.28 -41.09 40.35
C GLU A 179 -17.74 -42.04 39.28
N GLY A 180 -16.45 -41.87 38.91
CA GLY A 180 -15.72 -42.99 38.32
C GLY A 180 -14.70 -42.73 37.21
N GLU A 181 -14.00 -41.59 37.16
CA GLU A 181 -12.64 -41.59 36.56
C GLU A 181 -11.83 -40.32 36.91
N ARG A 182 -10.68 -40.49 37.58
CA ARG A 182 -9.79 -39.38 37.96
C ARG A 182 -8.89 -38.93 36.80
N GLY A 183 -9.51 -38.48 35.71
CA GLY A 183 -8.85 -37.73 34.64
C GLY A 183 -8.32 -36.38 35.13
N LEU A 184 -7.11 -36.01 34.71
CA LEU A 184 -6.40 -34.80 35.17
C LEU A 184 -7.23 -33.50 35.04
N PRO A 185 -7.33 -32.66 36.10
CA PRO A 185 -8.09 -31.41 36.04
C PRO A 185 -7.34 -30.35 35.21
N GLY A 186 -7.61 -30.31 33.91
CA GLY A 186 -7.29 -29.20 33.04
C GLY A 186 -8.09 -27.96 33.44
N ARG A 187 -7.62 -27.20 34.45
CA ARG A 187 -8.24 -25.94 34.88
C ARG A 187 -8.47 -25.04 33.64
N PRO A 188 -9.72 -24.67 33.29
CA PRO A 188 -9.98 -23.81 32.16
C PRO A 188 -9.30 -22.46 32.40
N ALA A 189 -8.66 -21.91 31.36
CA ALA A 189 -7.96 -20.64 31.49
C ALA A 189 -8.90 -19.55 32.02
N GLY A 190 -8.42 -18.80 33.02
CA GLY A 190 -9.09 -17.59 33.49
C GLY A 190 -9.26 -16.62 32.34
N SER A 191 -10.33 -15.81 32.36
CA SER A 191 -10.55 -14.81 31.30
C SER A 191 -9.46 -13.73 31.31
N VAL A 192 -8.85 -13.48 32.48
CA VAL A 192 -7.77 -12.49 32.66
C VAL A 192 -6.50 -12.88 31.88
N PRO A 193 -5.89 -14.07 32.04
CA PRO A 193 -4.75 -14.48 31.19
C PRO A 193 -4.98 -14.38 29.68
N VAL A 194 -6.19 -14.72 29.20
CA VAL A 194 -6.52 -14.63 27.76
C VAL A 194 -6.64 -13.17 27.32
N LEU A 195 -7.32 -12.33 28.11
CA LEU A 195 -7.42 -10.89 27.85
C LEU A 195 -6.03 -10.23 27.85
N LEU A 196 -5.18 -10.52 28.85
CA LEU A 196 -3.82 -10.01 28.90
C LEU A 196 -2.99 -10.48 27.69
N GLY A 197 -3.14 -11.73 27.25
CA GLY A 197 -2.50 -12.23 26.03
C GLY A 197 -2.97 -11.52 24.75
N LEU A 198 -4.25 -11.16 24.67
CA LEU A 198 -4.81 -10.39 23.56
C LEU A 198 -4.31 -8.94 23.58
N LEU A 199 -4.37 -8.25 24.72
CA LEU A 199 -3.86 -6.87 24.87
C LEU A 199 -2.32 -6.79 24.71
N ALA A 200 -1.61 -7.89 24.96
CA ALA A 200 -0.20 -8.06 24.66
C ALA A 200 0.09 -8.47 23.20
N CYS A 201 -0.91 -8.77 22.37
CA CYS A 201 -0.66 -9.13 20.97
C CYS A 201 -0.49 -7.85 20.12
N PRO A 202 0.59 -7.70 19.32
CA PRO A 202 0.77 -6.54 18.45
C PRO A 202 -0.42 -6.27 17.52
N VAL A 203 -1.06 -7.33 17.03
CA VAL A 203 -2.23 -7.27 16.11
C VAL A 203 -3.47 -6.67 16.79
N VAL A 204 -3.50 -6.57 18.12
CA VAL A 204 -4.60 -5.98 18.90
C VAL A 204 -4.17 -4.67 19.56
N GLY A 205 -3.01 -4.65 20.22
CA GLY A 205 -2.50 -3.47 20.94
C GLY A 205 -2.20 -2.27 20.04
N LEU A 206 -1.66 -2.49 18.84
CA LEU A 206 -1.44 -1.39 17.88
C LEU A 206 -2.78 -0.81 17.40
N PRO A 207 -3.75 -1.58 16.87
CA PRO A 207 -5.05 -1.01 16.52
C PRO A 207 -5.77 -0.33 17.68
N LEU A 208 -5.79 -0.88 18.91
CA LEU A 208 -6.43 -0.23 20.08
C LEU A 208 -5.94 1.20 20.33
N THR A 209 -4.64 1.43 20.11
CA THR A 209 -3.95 2.67 20.49
C THR A 209 -3.87 3.69 19.34
N ALA A 210 -3.84 3.20 18.10
CA ALA A 210 -3.81 4.04 16.90
C ALA A 210 -5.21 4.52 16.47
N GLY A 211 -6.19 3.61 16.33
CA GLY A 211 -7.51 3.93 15.77
C GLY A 211 -8.69 3.30 16.51
N GLY A 212 -8.61 2.00 16.81
CA GLY A 212 -9.50 1.26 17.72
C GLY A 212 -10.84 0.83 17.14
N VAL A 213 -11.34 1.50 16.09
CA VAL A 213 -12.71 1.36 15.53
C VAL A 213 -13.17 -0.08 15.25
N ASP A 214 -12.28 -0.98 14.82
CA ASP A 214 -12.65 -2.37 14.49
C ASP A 214 -12.80 -3.29 15.71
N LEU A 215 -12.11 -3.01 16.81
CA LEU A 215 -12.04 -3.94 17.93
C LEU A 215 -13.31 -4.06 18.77
N PRO A 216 -14.14 -3.03 19.05
CA PRO A 216 -15.45 -3.26 19.65
C PRO A 216 -16.36 -4.11 18.73
N VAL A 217 -16.25 -3.94 17.40
CA VAL A 217 -16.99 -4.74 16.40
C VAL A 217 -16.58 -6.21 16.49
N VAL A 218 -15.28 -6.50 16.48
CA VAL A 218 -14.72 -7.86 16.67
C VAL A 218 -15.16 -8.46 18.00
N GLY A 219 -15.13 -7.69 19.08
CA GLY A 219 -15.58 -8.12 20.41
C GLY A 219 -17.04 -8.57 20.42
N LEU A 220 -17.93 -7.77 19.82
CA LEU A 220 -19.36 -8.07 19.68
C LEU A 220 -19.60 -9.30 18.78
N MET A 221 -18.88 -9.43 17.66
CA MET A 221 -18.93 -10.62 16.80
C MET A 221 -18.53 -11.88 17.58
N CYS A 222 -17.43 -11.85 18.34
CA CYS A 222 -17.00 -12.97 19.17
C CYS A 222 -18.04 -13.34 20.24
N LEU A 223 -18.72 -12.36 20.84
CA LEU A 223 -19.77 -12.57 21.84
C LEU A 223 -21.04 -13.18 21.22
N GLY A 224 -21.44 -12.73 20.03
CA GLY A 224 -22.52 -13.33 19.24
C GLY A 224 -22.24 -14.78 18.88
N LEU A 225 -21.04 -15.07 18.35
CA LEU A 225 -20.61 -16.43 18.00
C LEU A 225 -20.50 -17.36 19.23
N ALA A 226 -20.04 -16.86 20.38
CA ALA A 226 -20.06 -17.63 21.63
C ALA A 226 -21.50 -18.00 22.07
N HIS A 227 -22.46 -17.11 21.85
CA HIS A 227 -23.87 -17.40 22.11
C HIS A 227 -24.51 -18.34 21.06
N ALA A 228 -24.12 -18.24 19.78
CA ALA A 228 -24.49 -19.18 18.73
C ALA A 228 -23.97 -20.60 19.04
N GLY A 229 -22.73 -20.72 19.51
CA GLY A 229 -22.12 -21.97 19.98
C GLY A 229 -22.88 -22.65 21.13
N ARG A 230 -23.64 -21.90 21.92
CA ARG A 230 -24.54 -22.42 22.98
C ARG A 230 -25.99 -22.66 22.53
N ALA A 231 -26.29 -22.49 21.25
CA ALA A 231 -27.64 -22.45 20.68
C ALA A 231 -28.59 -21.40 21.29
N ARG A 232 -28.07 -20.28 21.80
CA ARG A 232 -28.88 -19.19 22.35
C ARG A 232 -29.29 -18.20 21.25
N ALA A 233 -30.13 -18.65 20.32
CA ALA A 233 -30.51 -17.95 19.08
C ALA A 233 -30.79 -16.44 19.23
N GLY A 234 -31.62 -16.03 20.20
CA GLY A 234 -31.91 -14.60 20.42
C GLY A 234 -30.64 -13.81 20.80
N ARG A 235 -29.88 -14.29 21.79
CA ARG A 235 -28.60 -13.65 22.19
C ARG A 235 -27.53 -13.72 21.09
N ALA A 236 -27.59 -14.72 20.21
CA ALA A 236 -26.70 -14.82 19.06
C ALA A 236 -26.95 -13.69 18.04
N GLY A 237 -28.16 -13.14 17.94
CA GLY A 237 -28.47 -11.96 17.12
C GLY A 237 -28.29 -10.60 17.83
N VAL A 238 -28.42 -10.56 19.16
CA VAL A 238 -28.30 -9.32 19.97
C VAL A 238 -26.93 -8.64 19.85
N PHE A 239 -25.84 -9.35 19.55
CA PHE A 239 -24.49 -8.76 19.47
C PHE A 239 -24.00 -8.46 18.04
N PRO A 240 -24.27 -9.30 17.02
CA PRO A 240 -24.02 -8.94 15.62
C PRO A 240 -24.87 -7.75 15.15
N GLY A 241 -26.08 -7.55 15.69
CA GLY A 241 -26.93 -6.40 15.38
C GLY A 241 -26.22 -5.06 15.61
N PRO A 242 -25.84 -4.71 16.85
CA PRO A 242 -25.06 -3.51 17.13
C PRO A 242 -23.74 -3.46 16.36
N ALA A 243 -23.03 -4.58 16.22
CA ALA A 243 -21.79 -4.64 15.44
C ALA A 243 -22.03 -4.20 13.97
N ALA A 244 -23.16 -4.58 13.37
CA ALA A 244 -23.56 -4.16 12.03
C ALA A 244 -24.03 -2.70 11.95
N VAL A 245 -24.44 -2.07 13.07
CA VAL A 245 -24.70 -0.62 13.16
C VAL A 245 -23.39 0.18 13.35
N LEU A 246 -22.33 -0.44 13.88
CA LEU A 246 -21.00 0.15 13.95
C LEU A 246 -20.28 0.12 12.59
N LYS A 247 -20.20 -1.08 11.98
CA LYS A 247 -19.42 -1.29 10.75
C LYS A 247 -20.02 -2.41 9.90
N TRP A 248 -20.17 -2.15 8.60
CA TRP A 248 -20.75 -3.12 7.65
C TRP A 248 -19.96 -4.43 7.56
N THR A 249 -18.67 -4.42 7.92
CA THR A 249 -17.80 -5.61 7.98
C THR A 249 -18.24 -6.65 9.03
N ALA A 250 -19.21 -6.33 9.89
CA ALA A 250 -19.81 -7.29 10.83
C ALA A 250 -20.85 -8.22 10.19
N TRP A 251 -21.49 -7.84 9.08
CA TRP A 251 -22.56 -8.62 8.45
C TRP A 251 -22.19 -10.09 8.13
N PRO A 252 -20.96 -10.43 7.68
CA PRO A 252 -20.53 -11.81 7.49
C PRO A 252 -20.56 -12.70 8.76
N ALA A 253 -20.58 -12.13 9.98
CA ALA A 253 -20.73 -12.93 11.20
C ALA A 253 -22.14 -13.54 11.34
N VAL A 254 -23.15 -12.95 10.71
CA VAL A 254 -24.55 -13.39 10.80
C VAL A 254 -24.79 -14.75 10.14
N PRO A 255 -24.41 -15.00 8.86
CA PRO A 255 -24.53 -16.33 8.26
C PRO A 255 -23.66 -17.38 8.98
N VAL A 256 -22.51 -16.99 9.54
CA VAL A 256 -21.69 -17.90 10.37
C VAL A 256 -22.40 -18.28 11.67
N ALA A 257 -23.02 -17.32 12.37
CA ALA A 257 -23.82 -17.58 13.57
C ALA A 257 -25.03 -18.47 13.24
N VAL A 258 -25.72 -18.22 12.12
CA VAL A 258 -26.83 -19.05 11.61
C VAL A 258 -26.36 -20.48 11.32
N ALA A 259 -25.24 -20.66 10.60
CA ALA A 259 -24.68 -21.98 10.32
C ALA A 259 -24.30 -22.74 11.60
N LEU A 260 -23.71 -22.06 12.59
CA LEU A 260 -23.41 -22.64 13.91
C LEU A 260 -24.67 -23.05 14.68
N LEU A 261 -25.77 -22.27 14.59
CA LEU A 261 -27.06 -22.62 15.20
C LEU A 261 -27.67 -23.86 14.54
N ALA A 262 -27.65 -23.93 13.20
CA ALA A 262 -28.13 -25.08 12.45
C ALA A 262 -27.31 -26.36 12.75
N ALA A 263 -25.97 -26.25 12.74
CA ALA A 263 -25.08 -27.37 13.09
C ALA A 263 -25.30 -27.85 14.53
N ASN A 264 -25.50 -26.94 15.48
CA ASN A 264 -25.82 -27.28 16.88
C ASN A 264 -27.18 -27.99 17.01
N ALA A 265 -28.19 -27.63 16.21
CA ALA A 265 -29.48 -28.33 16.21
C ALA A 265 -29.32 -29.79 15.73
N VAL A 266 -28.58 -30.00 14.64
CA VAL A 266 -28.26 -31.36 14.12
C VAL A 266 -27.46 -32.18 15.14
N HIS A 267 -26.45 -31.58 15.78
CA HIS A 267 -25.62 -32.28 16.76
C HIS A 267 -26.42 -32.68 18.02
N ARG A 268 -27.32 -31.81 18.52
CA ARG A 268 -28.18 -32.14 19.66
C ARG A 268 -29.09 -33.31 19.38
N ARG A 269 -29.64 -33.43 18.16
CA ARG A 269 -30.47 -34.59 17.78
C ARG A 269 -29.71 -35.90 17.81
N ARG A 270 -28.50 -35.94 17.24
CA ARG A 270 -27.64 -37.13 17.30
C ARG A 270 -27.28 -37.52 18.74
N ALA A 271 -27.21 -36.55 19.64
CA ALA A 271 -26.94 -36.79 21.07
C ALA A 271 -28.19 -37.18 21.89
N SER A 272 -29.41 -36.83 21.44
CA SER A 272 -30.67 -37.18 22.13
C SER A 272 -31.30 -38.48 21.63
N SER A 273 -30.90 -38.98 20.45
CA SER A 273 -31.42 -40.21 19.86
C SER A 273 -30.30 -41.11 19.32
N PRO A 274 -29.42 -41.63 20.19
CA PRO A 274 -28.38 -42.57 19.79
C PRO A 274 -29.00 -43.95 19.48
N GLY A 275 -29.37 -44.18 18.21
CA GLY A 275 -29.79 -45.49 17.71
C GLY A 275 -31.22 -45.61 17.17
N ALA A 276 -31.91 -44.50 16.86
CA ALA A 276 -33.23 -44.54 16.24
C ALA A 276 -33.15 -44.29 14.71
N ASP A 277 -33.36 -45.33 13.90
CA ASP A 277 -33.63 -45.24 12.45
C ASP A 277 -35.07 -44.73 12.17
N ALA A 278 -35.48 -43.68 12.88
CA ALA A 278 -36.74 -43.02 12.65
C ALA A 278 -36.65 -42.14 11.38
N PRO A 279 -37.67 -42.13 10.50
CA PRO A 279 -37.67 -41.26 9.33
C PRO A 279 -37.59 -39.78 9.74
N PRO A 280 -37.08 -38.89 8.86
CA PRO A 280 -36.75 -37.51 9.22
C PRO A 280 -37.99 -36.68 9.58
N ASP A 281 -38.36 -36.71 10.86
CA ASP A 281 -39.38 -35.84 11.41
C ASP A 281 -38.96 -34.36 11.22
N GLY A 282 -39.85 -33.57 10.63
CA GLY A 282 -39.57 -32.16 10.29
C GLY A 282 -39.19 -31.31 11.51
N SER A 283 -39.56 -31.75 12.72
CA SER A 283 -38.76 -31.62 13.94
C SER A 283 -37.57 -30.66 13.95
N GLY A 284 -36.40 -31.20 13.60
CA GLY A 284 -35.10 -30.58 13.88
C GLY A 284 -34.64 -29.60 12.82
N THR A 285 -35.07 -29.81 11.58
CA THR A 285 -34.93 -28.81 10.53
C THR A 285 -35.82 -27.61 10.87
N ARG A 286 -37.03 -27.81 11.41
CA ARG A 286 -37.88 -26.74 11.95
C ARG A 286 -37.25 -26.02 13.14
N ASP A 287 -36.68 -26.72 14.12
CA ASP A 287 -36.03 -26.06 15.28
C ASP A 287 -34.74 -25.32 14.91
N GLY A 288 -33.89 -25.91 14.06
CA GLY A 288 -32.72 -25.25 13.50
C GLY A 288 -33.09 -24.02 12.67
N THR A 289 -34.12 -24.13 11.83
CA THR A 289 -34.65 -23.00 11.02
C THR A 289 -35.26 -21.92 11.90
N ARG A 290 -36.03 -22.28 12.95
CA ARG A 290 -36.56 -21.32 13.93
C ARG A 290 -35.45 -20.61 14.70
N ALA A 291 -34.37 -21.31 15.07
CA ALA A 291 -33.20 -20.72 15.72
C ALA A 291 -32.44 -19.77 14.77
N ALA A 292 -32.21 -20.18 13.52
CA ALA A 292 -31.62 -19.36 12.48
C ALA A 292 -32.45 -18.10 12.22
N LEU A 293 -33.76 -18.25 12.00
CA LEU A 293 -34.69 -17.14 11.77
C LEU A 293 -34.71 -16.16 12.95
N ARG A 294 -34.81 -16.65 14.20
CA ARG A 294 -34.74 -15.79 15.40
C ARG A 294 -33.44 -15.01 15.48
N CYS A 295 -32.29 -15.62 15.14
CA CYS A 295 -31.01 -14.93 15.11
C CYS A 295 -30.98 -13.83 14.04
N SER A 296 -31.42 -14.15 12.82
CA SER A 296 -31.46 -13.21 11.68
C SER A 296 -32.42 -12.05 11.93
N VAL A 297 -33.64 -12.32 12.40
CA VAL A 297 -34.66 -11.30 12.69
C VAL A 297 -34.21 -10.38 13.81
N VAL A 298 -33.68 -10.90 14.92
CA VAL A 298 -33.17 -10.05 16.02
C VAL A 298 -31.99 -9.18 15.55
N THR A 299 -31.08 -9.74 14.73
CA THR A 299 -29.98 -8.97 14.14
C THR A 299 -30.52 -7.85 13.26
N ALA A 300 -31.44 -8.16 12.34
CA ALA A 300 -32.01 -7.21 11.39
C ALA A 300 -32.82 -6.11 12.10
N VAL A 301 -33.65 -6.45 13.08
CA VAL A 301 -34.43 -5.47 13.87
C VAL A 301 -33.50 -4.48 14.58
N ILE A 302 -32.42 -4.96 15.22
CA ILE A 302 -31.46 -4.06 15.91
C ILE A 302 -30.67 -3.23 14.89
N ALA A 303 -30.25 -3.84 13.77
CA ALA A 303 -29.52 -3.13 12.72
C ALA A 303 -30.36 -2.00 12.09
N THR A 304 -31.61 -2.31 11.73
CA THR A 304 -32.57 -1.33 11.21
C THR A 304 -32.88 -0.27 12.26
N ALA A 305 -33.19 -0.63 13.51
CA ALA A 305 -33.48 0.35 14.56
C ALA A 305 -32.31 1.31 14.83
N GLY A 306 -31.07 0.86 14.68
CA GLY A 306 -29.87 1.70 14.84
C GLY A 306 -29.50 2.56 13.62
N THR A 307 -30.02 2.28 12.43
CA THR A 307 -29.71 3.01 11.18
C THR A 307 -30.88 3.85 10.66
N LEU A 308 -32.11 3.40 10.89
CA LEU A 308 -33.34 4.02 10.40
C LEU A 308 -33.56 5.47 10.88
N PRO A 309 -33.30 5.86 12.15
CA PRO A 309 -33.47 7.26 12.56
C PRO A 309 -32.60 8.23 11.77
N VAL A 310 -31.37 7.83 11.43
CA VAL A 310 -30.47 8.64 10.61
C VAL A 310 -30.88 8.63 9.14
N ALA A 311 -31.28 7.47 8.59
CA ALA A 311 -31.82 7.40 7.24
C ALA A 311 -33.10 8.23 7.04
N ILE A 312 -33.91 8.42 8.09
CA ILE A 312 -35.09 9.30 8.07
C ILE A 312 -34.69 10.78 8.18
N ALA A 313 -33.73 11.14 9.04
CA ALA A 313 -33.20 12.51 9.12
C ALA A 313 -32.56 12.95 7.79
N ASP A 314 -31.76 12.07 7.19
CA ASP A 314 -31.16 12.23 5.87
C ASP A 314 -32.21 12.35 4.75
N GLY A 315 -33.42 11.81 4.96
CA GLY A 315 -34.55 11.87 4.00
C GLY A 315 -35.03 13.27 3.61
N THR A 316 -34.52 14.33 4.27
CA THR A 316 -34.74 15.74 3.89
C THR A 316 -33.74 16.28 2.86
N GLY A 317 -32.70 15.53 2.47
CA GLY A 317 -31.81 15.94 1.37
C GLY A 317 -30.44 15.24 1.27
N ALA A 318 -30.06 14.37 2.21
CA ALA A 318 -28.80 13.66 2.21
C ALA A 318 -28.97 12.22 1.68
N ARG A 319 -28.02 11.75 0.87
CA ARG A 319 -27.89 10.31 0.56
C ARG A 319 -26.62 9.79 1.24
N PRO A 320 -26.65 8.65 1.95
CA PRO A 320 -25.41 7.98 2.33
C PRO A 320 -24.64 7.65 1.04
N ALA A 321 -23.47 8.26 0.89
CA ALA A 321 -22.75 8.25 -0.38
C ALA A 321 -22.34 6.81 -0.77
N HIS A 322 -22.75 6.39 -1.96
CA HIS A 322 -22.03 5.33 -2.67
C HIS A 322 -20.56 5.74 -2.82
N GLY A 323 -19.66 4.74 -2.87
CA GLY A 323 -18.21 4.96 -2.91
C GLY A 323 -17.75 5.86 -4.06
N PRO A 324 -16.50 6.38 -4.00
CA PRO A 324 -16.06 7.55 -4.75
C PRO A 324 -16.21 7.37 -6.26
N LEU A 325 -17.28 7.96 -6.80
CA LEU A 325 -17.49 8.23 -8.22
C LEU A 325 -17.43 9.75 -8.41
N PRO A 326 -16.64 10.26 -9.36
CA PRO A 326 -16.48 11.70 -9.55
C PRO A 326 -17.81 12.34 -9.97
N ALA A 327 -18.10 13.51 -9.39
CA ALA A 327 -19.33 14.25 -9.66
C ALA A 327 -19.46 14.61 -11.14
N ARG A 328 -20.68 14.49 -11.68
CA ARG A 328 -21.03 15.11 -12.96
C ARG A 328 -21.07 16.62 -12.77
N HIS A 329 -20.10 17.35 -13.30
CA HIS A 329 -20.28 18.76 -13.60
C HIS A 329 -20.99 18.88 -14.96
N ASP A 330 -22.29 19.13 -14.93
CA ASP A 330 -23.02 19.56 -16.12
C ASP A 330 -22.53 20.95 -16.53
N GLY A 331 -21.84 21.01 -17.66
CA GLY A 331 -21.28 22.25 -18.17
C GLY A 331 -22.32 23.11 -18.89
N ARG A 332 -22.42 24.39 -18.50
CA ARG A 332 -22.73 25.48 -19.45
C ARG A 332 -21.57 26.49 -19.45
N PRO A 333 -21.00 26.85 -20.61
CA PRO A 333 -19.77 27.64 -20.69
C PRO A 333 -19.98 29.12 -21.02
N VAL A 334 -18.85 29.87 -21.02
CA VAL A 334 -18.63 31.24 -21.58
C VAL A 334 -19.08 32.39 -20.64
N ALA A 335 -18.31 33.47 -20.39
CA ALA A 335 -17.06 34.01 -20.99
C ALA A 335 -15.97 34.27 -19.92
N ARG A 336 -14.65 34.10 -20.19
CA ARG A 336 -13.67 35.14 -20.63
C ARG A 336 -13.95 36.55 -20.07
N GLY A 337 -13.03 37.25 -19.39
CA GLY A 337 -11.64 36.92 -19.00
C GLY A 337 -10.96 38.11 -18.28
N GLN A 338 -9.65 37.99 -17.99
CA GLN A 338 -8.58 39.04 -17.84
C GLN A 338 -8.95 40.51 -17.49
N SER A 339 -8.19 41.27 -16.69
CA SER A 339 -6.96 41.03 -15.90
C SER A 339 -6.72 42.22 -14.96
N SER A 340 -5.65 42.16 -14.16
CA SER A 340 -5.25 43.16 -13.16
C SER A 340 -4.74 44.51 -13.70
N ALA A 341 -4.71 45.47 -12.75
CA ALA A 341 -3.80 46.62 -12.62
C ALA A 341 -4.16 47.97 -13.28
N GLY A 342 -3.67 49.05 -12.66
CA GLY A 342 -3.45 50.34 -13.32
C GLY A 342 -4.17 51.55 -12.69
N SER A 343 -3.46 52.29 -11.83
CA SER A 343 -3.79 53.69 -11.56
C SER A 343 -3.44 54.55 -12.78
N SER A 344 -4.33 55.45 -13.24
CA SER A 344 -4.03 56.88 -13.48
C SER A 344 -5.12 57.62 -14.30
N ALA A 345 -5.16 58.94 -14.12
CA ALA A 345 -5.62 59.98 -15.05
C ALA A 345 -7.06 59.96 -15.65
N ARG A 346 -7.84 60.97 -15.24
CA ARG A 346 -8.87 61.67 -16.05
C ARG A 346 -8.23 62.32 -17.29
N PRO A 347 -8.93 62.53 -18.44
CA PRO A 347 -9.95 63.59 -18.51
C PRO A 347 -11.22 63.36 -19.38
N VAL A 348 -12.19 64.25 -19.10
CA VAL A 348 -13.47 64.61 -19.78
C VAL A 348 -13.12 65.48 -21.03
N PRO A 349 -13.88 65.62 -22.16
CA PRO A 349 -15.34 65.91 -22.28
C PRO A 349 -16.13 65.31 -23.49
N GLY A 350 -17.44 65.65 -23.60
CA GLY A 350 -18.26 65.56 -24.83
C GLY A 350 -19.61 64.84 -24.67
N ARG A 351 -20.68 65.41 -24.08
CA ARG A 351 -21.56 66.54 -24.49
C ARG A 351 -22.68 66.14 -25.50
N ASN A 352 -23.93 66.52 -25.17
CA ASN A 352 -25.20 66.39 -25.90
C ASN A 352 -25.91 65.00 -25.91
N GLY A 353 -27.21 64.87 -25.61
CA GLY A 353 -28.14 65.82 -24.96
C GLY A 353 -29.64 65.54 -25.20
N ARG A 354 -30.51 66.09 -24.33
CA ARG A 354 -32.00 66.25 -24.46
C ARG A 354 -32.83 64.93 -24.35
N ARG A 355 -34.09 64.89 -23.85
CA ARG A 355 -35.02 65.89 -23.25
C ARG A 355 -36.19 65.20 -22.49
N GLY A 356 -36.86 65.92 -21.57
CA GLY A 356 -38.15 65.55 -20.91
C GLY A 356 -37.99 64.78 -19.58
N GLY A 357 -38.67 65.06 -18.46
CA GLY A 357 -39.86 65.88 -18.16
C GLY A 357 -41.10 64.98 -17.92
N SER A 358 -41.91 65.06 -16.84
CA SER A 358 -41.97 66.01 -15.70
C SER A 358 -42.94 65.50 -14.59
N ARG A 359 -42.90 66.08 -13.36
CA ARG A 359 -43.88 65.93 -12.22
C ARG A 359 -43.90 64.51 -11.57
N GLY A 360 -44.10 64.24 -10.26
CA GLY A 360 -44.29 64.97 -8.98
C GLY A 360 -44.47 63.91 -7.85
N SER A 361 -44.62 64.18 -6.53
CA SER A 361 -44.48 65.39 -5.69
C SER A 361 -44.67 65.08 -4.18
N ARG A 362 -43.83 65.65 -3.28
CA ARG A 362 -44.00 65.82 -1.79
C ARG A 362 -44.02 64.53 -0.91
N ALA A 363 -43.06 64.37 0.03
CA ALA A 363 -43.06 64.78 1.47
C ALA A 363 -43.50 63.60 2.38
N ASP A 364 -42.99 63.35 3.60
CA ASP A 364 -42.41 64.24 4.63
C ASP A 364 -41.29 63.59 5.51
N ASP A 365 -40.71 64.41 6.39
CA ASP A 365 -39.80 64.21 7.53
C ASP A 365 -39.92 62.91 8.39
N GLY A 366 -38.93 62.49 9.20
CA GLY A 366 -37.58 63.01 9.47
C GLY A 366 -36.94 62.50 10.80
N ARG A 367 -35.73 63.00 11.12
CA ARG A 367 -35.04 63.03 12.44
C ARG A 367 -34.41 61.75 13.08
N PHE A 368 -33.07 61.69 13.00
CA PHE A 368 -32.14 61.30 14.11
C PHE A 368 -32.32 62.24 15.35
N PRO A 369 -31.80 61.99 16.60
CA PRO A 369 -30.42 61.50 16.84
C PRO A 369 -30.03 60.81 18.20
N ARG A 370 -28.71 60.50 18.32
CA ARG A 370 -27.81 60.53 19.52
C ARG A 370 -27.70 59.36 20.53
N ARG A 371 -26.43 59.00 20.81
CA ARG A 371 -25.89 58.45 22.09
C ARG A 371 -25.64 59.60 23.10
N PRO A 372 -25.53 59.34 24.42
CA PRO A 372 -24.18 59.21 25.08
C PRO A 372 -24.18 58.21 26.29
N SER A 373 -23.11 57.44 26.59
CA SER A 373 -21.91 57.67 27.45
C SER A 373 -22.01 57.33 28.96
N THR A 374 -20.87 56.89 29.55
CA THR A 374 -20.49 56.87 31.00
C THR A 374 -21.34 56.03 31.99
N ALA A 375 -20.89 55.29 33.03
CA ALA A 375 -19.62 55.00 33.76
C ALA A 375 -19.78 55.28 35.29
N HIS A 376 -19.20 54.41 36.14
CA HIS A 376 -19.23 54.27 37.64
C HIS A 376 -20.06 53.06 38.13
N ARG A 377 -19.62 52.07 38.94
CA ARG A 377 -18.55 51.84 39.96
C ARG A 377 -18.98 52.07 41.42
N LEU A 378 -19.14 50.97 42.18
CA LEU A 378 -18.95 50.69 43.64
C LEU A 378 -19.92 49.55 44.07
N GLY A 379 -19.62 48.60 44.98
CA GLY A 379 -18.35 48.22 45.61
C GLY A 379 -18.45 47.06 46.64
N ARG A 380 -17.36 46.27 46.75
CA ARG A 380 -16.86 45.47 47.90
C ARG A 380 -17.68 44.32 48.54
N GLY A 381 -17.08 43.13 48.49
CA GLY A 381 -17.10 42.07 49.52
C GLY A 381 -15.76 41.30 49.53
N ARG A 382 -15.17 41.03 50.71
CA ARG A 382 -13.90 40.28 50.90
C ARG A 382 -14.20 38.76 51.02
N THR A 383 -13.31 37.80 50.77
CA THR A 383 -12.05 37.53 51.50
C THR A 383 -11.02 36.64 50.75
N ALA A 384 -9.78 36.66 51.28
CA ALA A 384 -8.70 35.66 51.19
C ALA A 384 -8.08 35.25 49.82
N ARG A 385 -6.77 35.51 49.72
CA ARG A 385 -5.80 34.90 48.78
C ARG A 385 -4.83 34.00 49.57
N PRO A 386 -3.92 33.29 48.90
CA PRO A 386 -2.53 33.77 48.92
C PRO A 386 -1.95 34.07 47.53
N ARG A 387 -0.86 34.85 47.52
CA ARG A 387 -0.15 35.33 46.31
C ARG A 387 1.31 34.79 46.29
N PRO A 388 2.04 34.90 45.18
CA PRO A 388 3.20 34.05 44.89
C PRO A 388 4.53 34.62 45.37
N LEU A 389 5.57 33.77 45.35
CA LEU A 389 6.96 34.21 45.16
C LEU A 389 7.50 33.72 43.81
N ARG A 390 8.26 34.60 43.15
CA ARG A 390 9.00 34.35 41.91
C ARG A 390 10.48 34.60 42.21
N ARG A 391 11.38 33.88 41.52
CA ARG A 391 12.86 33.91 41.58
C ARG A 391 13.49 32.85 42.52
N LEU A 392 14.05 31.81 41.93
CA LEU A 392 15.51 31.67 41.85
C LEU A 392 15.91 30.82 40.63
N LEU A 393 17.15 31.02 40.16
CA LEU A 393 17.93 30.16 39.24
C LEU A 393 17.45 29.94 37.80
N SER A 394 17.95 30.80 36.91
CA SER A 394 18.26 30.46 35.53
C SER A 394 19.54 29.62 35.42
N ARG A 395 19.49 28.44 34.78
CA ARG A 395 20.53 27.90 33.85
C ARG A 395 20.18 26.47 33.39
N SER A 396 20.17 26.27 32.07
CA SER A 396 20.32 25.02 31.26
C SER A 396 20.24 23.65 31.97
N ARG A 397 19.49 22.66 31.44
CA ARG A 397 19.88 21.87 30.26
C ARG A 397 18.75 20.98 29.70
N ASP A 398 18.93 20.64 28.43
CA ASP A 398 18.13 19.73 27.57
C ASP A 398 18.13 18.26 28.09
N PRO A 399 16.97 17.56 28.16
CA PRO A 399 16.88 16.19 28.64
C PRO A 399 17.34 15.10 27.63
N PHE A 400 17.65 15.41 26.37
CA PHE A 400 18.03 14.40 25.36
C PHE A 400 19.53 14.04 25.31
N ARG A 401 20.15 13.70 26.45
CA ARG A 401 21.60 13.39 26.49
C ARG A 401 22.02 12.18 27.33
N LEU A 402 21.29 11.06 27.25
CA LEU A 402 21.68 9.77 27.84
C LEU A 402 21.46 8.59 26.87
N LEU A 403 22.33 8.46 25.86
CA LEU A 403 22.72 7.19 25.20
C LEU A 403 23.78 7.42 24.09
N ARG A 404 25.03 7.63 24.51
CA ARG A 404 26.22 7.36 23.69
C ARG A 404 27.32 6.80 24.61
N LEU A 405 27.69 5.54 24.40
CA LEU A 405 28.93 4.97 24.95
C LEU A 405 30.10 5.35 24.01
N PRO A 406 31.31 5.58 24.54
CA PRO A 406 32.46 5.94 23.74
C PRO A 406 33.13 4.70 23.15
N LEU A 407 33.53 4.79 21.87
CA LEU A 407 34.65 4.02 21.35
C LEU A 407 35.82 5.01 21.22
N GLY A 408 36.97 4.65 21.80
CA GLY A 408 38.15 5.50 21.85
C GLY A 408 38.73 5.77 20.47
N ALA A 409 39.31 6.96 20.31
CA ALA A 409 40.11 7.32 19.15
C ALA A 409 41.53 7.62 19.63
N ASP A 410 42.47 6.75 19.28
CA ASP A 410 43.89 7.06 19.32
C ASP A 410 44.35 7.57 17.95
N HIS A 411 45.32 8.46 18.00
CA HIS A 411 45.76 9.39 16.95
C HIS A 411 46.07 8.82 15.56
N LEU A 412 45.62 9.52 14.51
CA LEU A 412 46.37 9.74 13.26
C LEU A 412 45.93 11.06 12.58
N PRO A 413 46.86 11.92 12.11
CA PRO A 413 46.55 13.26 11.58
C PRO A 413 46.14 13.26 10.08
N PRO A 414 45.52 14.34 9.58
CA PRO A 414 44.97 14.39 8.22
C PRO A 414 46.03 14.60 7.12
N PRO A 415 45.76 14.15 5.88
CA PRO A 415 46.71 14.29 4.77
C PRO A 415 46.78 15.73 4.26
N ARG A 416 48.01 16.27 4.17
CA ARG A 416 48.32 17.48 3.41
C ARG A 416 48.67 17.13 1.95
N ARG A 417 48.32 18.03 1.03
CA ARG A 417 49.00 18.28 -0.25
C ARG A 417 49.09 19.82 -0.40
N PRO A 418 49.99 20.36 -1.23
CA PRO A 418 51.06 19.71 -2.03
C PRO A 418 52.48 20.17 -1.61
N GLU A 419 53.54 19.61 -2.21
CA GLU A 419 54.63 20.37 -2.88
C GLU A 419 55.78 19.46 -3.39
N HIS A 420 56.63 20.03 -4.26
CA HIS A 420 57.63 19.34 -5.07
C HIS A 420 59.05 19.29 -4.46
N ARG A 421 59.78 18.19 -4.72
CA ARG A 421 61.23 18.10 -5.04
C ARG A 421 61.49 16.68 -5.56
N ALA A 422 61.77 16.37 -6.83
CA ALA A 422 62.65 16.94 -7.87
C ALA A 422 64.13 16.50 -7.77
N CYS A 423 64.48 15.44 -8.52
CA CYS A 423 65.75 15.25 -9.24
C CYS A 423 65.46 14.30 -10.43
N ARG A 424 65.68 14.71 -11.69
CA ARG A 424 66.92 14.51 -12.50
C ARG A 424 67.14 13.02 -12.83
N HIS A 425 67.26 12.55 -14.08
CA HIS A 425 67.70 13.13 -15.37
C HIS A 425 66.88 12.50 -16.54
N SER A 426 66.85 12.93 -17.81
CA SER A 426 67.45 14.07 -18.56
C SER A 426 66.81 14.17 -19.97
N ARG A 427 66.68 15.41 -20.50
CA ARG A 427 66.73 15.84 -21.94
C ARG A 427 65.93 15.06 -23.00
N ALA A 428 65.20 15.66 -23.95
CA ALA A 428 64.75 17.04 -24.18
C ALA A 428 63.70 17.03 -25.32
N PRO A 429 62.76 18.00 -25.41
CA PRO A 429 62.03 18.29 -26.65
C PRO A 429 62.32 19.70 -27.19
N GLY A 430 62.35 19.86 -28.52
CA GLY A 430 62.77 21.08 -29.18
C GLY A 430 61.97 21.49 -30.42
N VAL A 431 60.80 22.09 -30.19
CA VAL A 431 60.23 23.27 -30.91
C VAL A 431 59.95 23.11 -32.44
N PRO A 432 59.35 24.09 -33.18
CA PRO A 432 57.98 23.83 -33.68
C PRO A 432 57.76 24.10 -35.19
N GLY A 433 56.56 23.72 -35.67
CA GLY A 433 55.75 24.69 -36.42
C GLY A 433 55.07 24.24 -37.71
N ARG A 434 53.96 24.97 -37.96
CA ARG A 434 53.43 25.40 -39.26
C ARG A 434 52.72 24.39 -40.20
N THR A 435 51.41 24.70 -40.35
CA THR A 435 50.66 24.91 -41.61
C THR A 435 50.24 23.74 -42.52
N ALA A 436 49.04 23.93 -43.07
CA ALA A 436 48.50 23.40 -44.33
C ALA A 436 48.08 21.91 -44.39
N ASP A 437 46.78 21.70 -44.21
CA ASP A 437 45.78 21.23 -45.20
C ASP A 437 46.22 20.66 -46.59
N PRO A 438 45.34 19.89 -47.28
CA PRO A 438 45.64 18.55 -47.82
C PRO A 438 45.97 18.52 -49.32
N PRO A 439 46.19 17.34 -49.96
CA PRO A 439 45.07 16.64 -50.63
C PRO A 439 45.21 15.09 -50.68
N ALA A 440 44.49 14.44 -51.60
CA ALA A 440 44.17 13.01 -51.60
C ALA A 440 44.82 12.15 -52.73
N ARG A 441 44.63 10.82 -52.61
CA ARG A 441 44.56 9.75 -53.66
C ARG A 441 45.75 8.75 -53.85
N SER A 442 45.40 7.48 -53.57
CA SER A 442 45.47 6.30 -54.49
C SER A 442 46.58 5.21 -54.39
N ARG A 443 46.11 3.97 -54.08
CA ARG A 443 46.42 2.65 -54.69
C ARG A 443 47.85 2.05 -54.55
N PRO A 444 48.09 0.75 -54.91
CA PRO A 444 47.18 -0.40 -55.18
C PRO A 444 47.58 -1.77 -54.54
N ALA A 445 46.80 -2.82 -54.86
CA ALA A 445 47.24 -4.17 -55.30
C ALA A 445 46.85 -5.43 -54.46
N HIS A 446 46.56 -6.49 -55.22
CA HIS A 446 46.01 -7.83 -54.95
C HIS A 446 47.17 -8.89 -54.91
N PRO A 447 47.00 -10.25 -54.74
CA PRO A 447 45.85 -11.06 -55.20
C PRO A 447 45.45 -12.33 -54.40
N CYS A 448 44.43 -13.00 -54.96
CA CYS A 448 43.86 -14.32 -54.66
C CYS A 448 43.56 -15.03 -56.01
N PRO A 449 43.53 -16.36 -56.11
CA PRO A 449 42.48 -17.03 -56.93
C PRO A 449 42.12 -18.48 -56.44
N PRO A 450 41.28 -19.30 -57.13
CA PRO A 450 40.01 -19.06 -57.87
C PRO A 450 38.83 -20.03 -57.46
N LEU A 451 37.52 -19.67 -57.55
CA LEU A 451 36.48 -19.92 -58.61
C LEU A 451 36.02 -21.42 -58.76
N THR A 452 34.79 -21.83 -59.16
CA THR A 452 33.53 -21.16 -59.64
C THR A 452 32.27 -22.09 -59.66
N THR A 453 31.08 -21.51 -59.40
CA THR A 453 29.70 -21.72 -59.96
C THR A 453 29.17 -23.07 -60.51
N GLY A 454 27.88 -23.38 -60.19
CA GLY A 454 26.98 -24.15 -61.09
C GLY A 454 25.74 -24.82 -60.45
N ASP A 455 24.57 -24.18 -60.52
CA ASP A 455 23.22 -24.79 -60.44
C ASP A 455 22.67 -25.01 -61.88
N PRO A 456 21.52 -25.69 -62.16
CA PRO A 456 20.62 -26.53 -61.33
C PRO A 456 20.28 -27.91 -61.98
N VAL A 457 19.19 -28.58 -61.52
CA VAL A 457 18.22 -29.47 -62.25
C VAL A 457 18.03 -30.92 -61.73
N SER A 458 16.83 -31.13 -61.14
CA SER A 458 15.90 -32.28 -61.13
C SER A 458 16.32 -33.76 -60.96
N SER A 459 15.34 -34.50 -60.41
CA SER A 459 15.05 -35.94 -60.61
C SER A 459 15.95 -36.96 -59.89
N ASP A 460 15.52 -38.19 -59.64
CA ASP A 460 14.20 -38.71 -59.20
C ASP A 460 14.44 -40.12 -58.63
N THR A 461 13.41 -40.73 -58.03
CA THR A 461 13.23 -42.17 -57.76
C THR A 461 14.33 -43.17 -58.20
N SER A 462 14.73 -44.09 -57.30
CA SER A 462 14.04 -45.40 -57.19
C SER A 462 14.79 -46.53 -56.46
N ARG A 463 13.99 -47.43 -55.86
CA ARG A 463 14.18 -48.89 -55.60
C ARG A 463 15.35 -49.35 -54.70
N ASN A 464 15.12 -50.08 -53.61
CA ASN A 464 14.46 -51.39 -53.42
C ASN A 464 15.16 -52.61 -54.05
N LEU A 465 15.89 -53.37 -53.22
CA LEU A 465 15.98 -54.83 -53.18
C LEU A 465 16.08 -55.20 -51.68
N ARG A 466 15.07 -55.77 -51.00
CA ARG A 466 14.54 -57.15 -51.02
C ARG A 466 15.61 -58.24 -50.79
N GLY A 467 15.38 -59.08 -49.77
CA GLY A 467 16.20 -60.26 -49.43
C GLY A 467 16.28 -60.51 -47.91
N THR A 468 15.20 -60.89 -47.22
CA THR A 468 14.81 -62.29 -46.88
C THR A 468 15.87 -63.11 -46.12
N GLY A 469 15.57 -63.61 -44.91
CA GLY A 469 16.40 -64.66 -44.30
C GLY A 469 16.28 -64.88 -42.77
N ARG A 470 15.28 -65.67 -42.36
CA ARG A 470 15.12 -66.44 -41.10
C ARG A 470 16.06 -66.23 -39.87
N ARG A 471 15.36 -66.02 -38.75
CA ARG A 471 15.68 -66.37 -37.34
C ARG A 471 16.61 -67.58 -37.11
N VAL A 472 17.49 -67.47 -36.11
CA VAL A 472 17.80 -68.52 -35.12
C VAL A 472 18.00 -67.85 -33.75
N ASP A 473 17.28 -68.29 -32.72
CA ASP A 473 17.63 -68.09 -31.29
C ASP A 473 18.25 -69.39 -30.79
N PRO A 474 19.20 -69.35 -29.82
CA PRO A 474 18.90 -70.09 -28.59
C PRO A 474 19.44 -69.49 -27.27
N VAL A 475 18.55 -69.52 -26.28
CA VAL A 475 18.75 -70.00 -24.89
C VAL A 475 19.68 -69.22 -23.91
N ARG A 476 19.15 -69.15 -22.68
CA ARG A 476 19.66 -68.45 -21.48
C ARG A 476 20.85 -69.14 -20.80
N SER A 477 21.68 -68.36 -20.11
CA SER A 477 22.11 -68.69 -18.74
C SER A 477 22.18 -67.43 -17.86
N ARG A 478 22.06 -67.59 -16.53
CA ARG A 478 22.13 -66.52 -15.52
C ARG A 478 23.55 -66.44 -14.94
N ALA A 479 24.04 -65.25 -14.62
CA ALA A 479 24.44 -64.87 -13.26
C ALA A 479 25.01 -63.43 -13.17
N ASP A 480 24.73 -62.80 -12.03
CA ASP A 480 25.47 -61.70 -11.36
C ASP A 480 25.55 -60.28 -11.96
N ALA A 481 25.64 -59.32 -11.03
CA ALA A 481 25.44 -57.88 -11.18
C ALA A 481 26.65 -57.11 -10.53
N PRO A 482 26.67 -55.77 -10.36
CA PRO A 482 25.74 -54.73 -10.81
C PRO A 482 26.39 -53.46 -11.44
N GLY A 483 25.60 -52.73 -12.23
CA GLY A 483 25.49 -51.26 -12.10
C GLY A 483 26.64 -50.34 -12.51
N ALA A 484 26.61 -49.88 -13.77
CA ALA A 484 27.14 -48.57 -14.17
C ALA A 484 26.05 -47.77 -14.88
N ALA A 485 25.41 -46.82 -14.19
CA ALA A 485 24.27 -46.08 -14.72
C ALA A 485 24.67 -45.13 -15.84
N GLY A 486 24.07 -45.30 -17.03
CA GLY A 486 24.22 -44.37 -18.14
C GLY A 486 23.84 -42.93 -17.74
N ARG A 487 24.65 -41.96 -18.17
CA ARG A 487 24.43 -40.53 -17.93
C ARG A 487 23.13 -40.06 -18.60
N ARG A 488 22.01 -40.16 -17.88
CA ARG A 488 20.75 -39.53 -18.27
C ARG A 488 20.97 -38.02 -18.36
N SER A 489 20.77 -37.47 -19.56
CA SER A 489 20.68 -36.04 -19.80
C SER A 489 19.74 -35.40 -18.77
N ALA A 490 20.25 -34.45 -17.98
CA ALA A 490 19.47 -33.82 -16.92
C ALA A 490 18.23 -33.14 -17.52
N PRO A 491 17.01 -33.39 -16.97
CA PRO A 491 15.80 -32.77 -17.50
C PRO A 491 15.87 -31.26 -17.33
N ALA A 492 15.59 -30.52 -18.41
CA ALA A 492 15.59 -29.06 -18.41
C ALA A 492 14.71 -28.51 -17.28
N ARG A 493 15.31 -27.78 -16.34
CA ARG A 493 14.63 -27.25 -15.16
C ARG A 493 13.55 -26.24 -15.59
N ARG A 494 12.29 -26.64 -15.47
CA ARG A 494 11.09 -25.89 -15.91
C ARG A 494 11.02 -24.49 -15.28
N PRO A 495 10.94 -23.38 -16.07
CA PRO A 495 10.76 -22.03 -15.53
C PRO A 495 9.28 -21.75 -15.20
N PHE A 496 8.69 -22.53 -14.29
CA PHE A 496 7.25 -22.51 -13.98
C PHE A 496 6.83 -21.39 -12.99
N ARG A 497 7.70 -20.40 -12.77
CA ARG A 497 7.51 -19.32 -11.76
C ARG A 497 7.02 -18.01 -12.37
N LEU A 498 7.56 -17.57 -13.51
CA LEU A 498 7.21 -16.31 -14.15
C LEU A 498 5.72 -16.26 -14.50
N SER A 499 5.23 -17.20 -15.31
CA SER A 499 3.84 -17.22 -15.81
C SER A 499 2.77 -17.37 -14.72
N ARG A 500 3.14 -17.83 -13.52
CA ARG A 500 2.25 -17.83 -12.34
C ARG A 500 2.25 -16.46 -11.65
N ALA A 501 3.39 -15.79 -11.57
CA ALA A 501 3.50 -14.45 -10.99
C ALA A 501 2.86 -13.38 -11.89
N SER A 502 3.21 -13.35 -13.18
CA SER A 502 2.58 -12.47 -14.19
C SER A 502 1.08 -12.73 -14.32
N GLY A 503 0.67 -14.01 -14.34
CA GLY A 503 -0.73 -14.41 -14.39
C GLY A 503 -1.53 -13.96 -13.17
N VAL A 504 -0.90 -13.91 -11.99
CA VAL A 504 -1.51 -13.32 -10.77
C VAL A 504 -1.58 -11.79 -10.91
N LEU A 505 -0.49 -11.11 -11.29
CA LEU A 505 -0.49 -9.65 -11.49
C LEU A 505 -1.57 -9.22 -12.49
N ARG A 506 -1.61 -9.82 -13.70
CA ARG A 506 -2.63 -9.50 -14.71
C ARG A 506 -4.07 -9.79 -14.27
N ARG A 507 -4.30 -10.78 -13.38
CA ARG A 507 -5.64 -11.08 -12.80
C ARG A 507 -6.04 -10.15 -11.65
N LEU A 508 -5.07 -9.48 -11.03
CA LEU A 508 -5.26 -8.50 -9.95
C LEU A 508 -5.30 -7.05 -10.45
N GLY A 509 -5.04 -6.79 -11.74
CA GLY A 509 -5.17 -5.48 -12.37
C GLY A 509 -6.53 -4.83 -12.09
N GLY A 510 -6.51 -3.63 -11.51
CA GLY A 510 -7.71 -2.89 -11.09
C GLY A 510 -8.46 -3.47 -9.87
N ARG A 511 -7.99 -4.58 -9.27
CA ARG A 511 -8.60 -5.22 -8.10
C ARG A 511 -7.77 -5.08 -6.82
N VAL A 512 -6.50 -4.69 -6.95
CA VAL A 512 -5.61 -4.34 -5.85
C VAL A 512 -4.99 -2.99 -6.18
N SER A 513 -4.98 -2.05 -5.24
CA SER A 513 -4.64 -0.63 -5.46
C SER A 513 -3.22 -0.34 -5.98
N PHE A 514 -2.37 -1.36 -6.09
CA PHE A 514 -0.99 -1.28 -6.59
C PHE A 514 -0.80 -2.01 -7.94
N VAL A 515 -1.88 -2.52 -8.55
CA VAL A 515 -1.81 -3.29 -9.80
C VAL A 515 -2.70 -2.63 -10.83
N GLU A 516 -2.07 -2.01 -11.82
CA GLU A 516 -2.73 -1.19 -12.83
C GLU A 516 -3.63 -2.04 -13.76
N GLY A 517 -4.76 -1.49 -14.21
CA GLY A 517 -5.79 -2.25 -14.92
C GLY A 517 -5.35 -2.66 -16.34
N GLU A 518 -4.61 -1.77 -16.98
CA GLU A 518 -4.00 -1.85 -18.31
C GLU A 518 -3.01 -3.01 -18.46
N LEU A 519 -2.42 -3.52 -17.37
CA LEU A 519 -1.61 -4.74 -17.36
C LEU A 519 -2.40 -5.97 -17.89
N ALA A 520 -3.73 -5.98 -17.73
CA ALA A 520 -4.58 -6.99 -18.34
C ALA A 520 -4.58 -6.88 -19.88
N GLY A 521 -4.57 -5.65 -20.40
CA GLY A 521 -4.66 -5.30 -21.83
C GLY A 521 -3.36 -5.39 -22.63
N LEU A 522 -2.20 -5.45 -21.98
CA LEU A 522 -0.89 -5.56 -22.66
C LEU A 522 -0.79 -6.75 -23.62
N ALA A 523 -1.47 -7.87 -23.34
CA ALA A 523 -1.42 -9.05 -24.19
C ALA A 523 -2.06 -8.87 -25.59
N ALA A 524 -2.81 -7.78 -25.81
CA ALA A 524 -3.35 -7.44 -27.12
C ALA A 524 -2.37 -6.64 -27.99
N VAL A 525 -1.30 -6.07 -27.40
CA VAL A 525 -0.40 -5.09 -28.06
C VAL A 525 1.08 -5.43 -27.94
N VAL A 526 1.45 -6.42 -27.11
CA VAL A 526 2.81 -6.92 -26.96
C VAL A 526 2.96 -8.21 -27.76
N PRO A 527 3.71 -8.22 -28.89
CA PRO A 527 3.85 -9.41 -29.71
C PRO A 527 4.75 -10.47 -29.03
N ALA A 528 4.33 -11.73 -29.14
CA ALA A 528 5.16 -12.87 -28.75
C ALA A 528 6.44 -12.91 -29.60
N GLY A 529 7.60 -13.09 -28.98
CA GLY A 529 8.90 -12.98 -29.66
C GLY A 529 9.42 -11.57 -29.88
N GLY A 530 8.67 -10.52 -29.54
CA GLY A 530 9.06 -9.13 -29.76
C GLY A 530 10.12 -8.57 -28.82
N THR A 531 10.59 -7.37 -29.13
CA THR A 531 11.50 -6.57 -28.29
C THR A 531 10.73 -5.44 -27.60
N CYS A 532 10.66 -5.46 -26.27
CA CYS A 532 10.03 -4.41 -25.48
C CYS A 532 11.07 -3.53 -24.76
N LEU A 533 10.80 -2.25 -24.61
CA LEU A 533 11.49 -1.36 -23.67
C LEU A 533 10.60 -1.11 -22.45
N ASP A 534 11.18 -1.18 -21.26
CA ASP A 534 10.55 -0.77 -19.99
C ASP A 534 11.39 0.36 -19.39
N VAL A 535 10.92 1.60 -19.53
CA VAL A 535 11.69 2.82 -19.26
C VAL A 535 11.20 3.46 -17.97
N GLY A 536 12.04 3.42 -16.92
CA GLY A 536 11.61 3.69 -15.55
C GLY A 536 11.13 2.42 -14.83
N ALA A 537 11.87 1.33 -15.02
CA ALA A 537 11.41 -0.01 -14.61
C ALA A 537 11.26 -0.21 -13.09
N GLU A 538 11.82 0.66 -12.25
CA GLU A 538 11.82 0.62 -10.78
C GLU A 538 12.11 -0.79 -10.21
N TYR A 539 11.10 -1.49 -9.69
CA TYR A 539 11.21 -2.86 -9.17
C TYR A 539 10.80 -3.97 -10.16
N GLY A 540 10.29 -3.60 -11.35
CA GLY A 540 10.04 -4.48 -12.48
C GLY A 540 8.58 -4.88 -12.72
N LEU A 541 7.59 -4.12 -12.24
CA LEU A 541 6.16 -4.44 -12.40
C LEU A 541 5.79 -4.72 -13.87
N TYR A 542 6.14 -3.79 -14.77
CA TYR A 542 5.96 -3.95 -16.21
C TYR A 542 6.95 -4.97 -16.79
N THR A 543 8.25 -4.87 -16.47
CA THR A 543 9.30 -5.82 -16.88
C THR A 543 8.87 -7.30 -16.78
N TYR A 544 8.33 -7.75 -15.65
CA TYR A 544 7.99 -9.16 -15.48
C TYR A 544 6.74 -9.59 -16.26
N VAL A 545 5.80 -8.67 -16.50
CA VAL A 545 4.63 -8.92 -17.35
C VAL A 545 5.05 -8.97 -18.82
N LEU A 546 5.83 -7.99 -19.28
CA LEU A 546 6.39 -7.96 -20.64
C LEU A 546 7.23 -9.22 -20.93
N ALA A 547 8.08 -9.64 -19.99
CA ALA A 547 8.93 -10.82 -20.14
C ALA A 547 8.15 -12.15 -20.25
N ASP A 548 6.93 -12.21 -19.71
CA ASP A 548 6.04 -13.35 -19.87
C ASP A 548 5.30 -13.31 -21.21
N LEU A 549 4.88 -12.13 -21.65
CA LEU A 549 4.17 -11.92 -22.92
C LEU A 549 5.06 -12.15 -24.15
N VAL A 550 6.30 -11.63 -24.17
CA VAL A 550 7.24 -11.87 -25.29
C VAL A 550 7.84 -13.28 -25.27
N GLY A 551 7.75 -13.98 -24.13
CA GLY A 551 8.23 -15.35 -23.97
C GLY A 551 9.76 -15.50 -24.03
N ARG A 552 10.20 -16.65 -24.54
CA ARG A 552 11.63 -17.05 -24.56
C ARG A 552 12.40 -16.60 -25.80
N SER A 553 11.69 -16.28 -26.89
CA SER A 553 12.25 -15.80 -28.15
C SER A 553 12.39 -14.27 -28.18
N GLY A 554 11.55 -13.56 -27.43
CA GLY A 554 11.61 -12.09 -27.32
C GLY A 554 12.57 -11.60 -26.26
N THR A 555 12.71 -10.27 -26.17
CA THR A 555 13.64 -9.60 -25.25
C THR A 555 12.98 -8.37 -24.62
N VAL A 556 13.20 -8.15 -23.31
CA VAL A 556 12.80 -6.92 -22.61
C VAL A 556 14.05 -6.16 -22.19
N HIS A 557 14.17 -4.90 -22.60
CA HIS A 557 15.23 -3.99 -22.19
C HIS A 557 14.67 -3.04 -21.11
N SER A 558 14.99 -3.35 -19.86
CA SER A 558 14.56 -2.57 -18.69
C SER A 558 15.61 -1.52 -18.34
N PHE A 559 15.22 -0.26 -18.28
CA PHE A 559 16.06 0.89 -17.94
C PHE A 559 15.69 1.40 -16.56
N GLU A 560 16.64 1.28 -15.62
CA GLU A 560 16.49 1.76 -14.24
C GLU A 560 17.82 2.39 -13.77
N PRO A 561 17.93 3.72 -13.71
CA PRO A 561 19.18 4.41 -13.38
C PRO A 561 19.59 4.32 -11.89
N LEU A 562 18.64 4.25 -10.96
CA LEU A 562 18.92 4.29 -9.53
C LEU A 562 19.53 2.97 -9.05
N PRO A 563 20.70 2.98 -8.36
CA PRO A 563 21.38 1.76 -7.94
C PRO A 563 20.55 0.84 -7.03
N GLY A 564 19.69 1.41 -6.18
CA GLY A 564 18.81 0.66 -5.28
C GLY A 564 17.76 -0.15 -6.04
N ALA A 565 16.92 0.54 -6.82
CA ALA A 565 15.89 -0.06 -7.66
C ALA A 565 16.49 -1.06 -8.67
N PHE A 566 17.57 -0.68 -9.37
CA PHE A 566 18.29 -1.54 -10.31
C PHE A 566 18.78 -2.86 -9.68
N THR A 567 19.19 -2.83 -8.41
CA THR A 567 19.61 -4.03 -7.66
C THR A 567 18.42 -4.94 -7.36
N VAL A 568 17.28 -4.38 -6.96
CA VAL A 568 16.03 -5.13 -6.71
C VAL A 568 15.49 -5.74 -8.00
N LEU A 569 15.39 -4.96 -9.08
CA LEU A 569 15.06 -5.43 -10.43
C LEU A 569 15.96 -6.60 -10.86
N SER A 570 17.27 -6.46 -10.65
CA SER A 570 18.26 -7.50 -10.98
C SER A 570 18.12 -8.79 -10.17
N ALA A 571 17.72 -8.69 -8.90
CA ALA A 571 17.40 -9.84 -8.07
C ALA A 571 16.06 -10.49 -8.49
N GLY A 572 15.03 -9.69 -8.77
CA GLY A 572 13.72 -10.16 -9.24
C GLY A 572 13.81 -10.93 -10.54
N SER A 573 14.53 -10.42 -11.56
CA SER A 573 14.76 -11.15 -12.82
C SER A 573 15.49 -12.48 -12.64
N ALA A 574 16.30 -12.60 -11.58
CA ALA A 574 16.96 -13.86 -11.22
C ALA A 574 15.99 -14.86 -10.59
N VAL A 575 15.24 -14.43 -9.57
CA VAL A 575 14.31 -15.26 -8.80
C VAL A 575 13.14 -15.77 -9.65
N LEU A 576 12.65 -14.94 -10.58
CA LEU A 576 11.58 -15.30 -11.52
C LEU A 576 12.08 -16.11 -12.73
N GLY A 577 13.40 -16.25 -12.90
CA GLY A 577 14.00 -17.06 -13.97
C GLY A 577 14.00 -16.41 -15.36
N CYS A 578 13.76 -15.10 -15.46
CA CYS A 578 13.66 -14.39 -16.73
C CYS A 578 14.95 -13.70 -17.20
N ARG A 579 16.11 -13.95 -16.57
CA ARG A 579 17.44 -13.45 -16.99
C ARG A 579 17.78 -13.68 -18.48
N GLY A 580 17.22 -14.72 -19.11
CA GLY A 580 17.38 -14.97 -20.55
C GLY A 580 16.69 -13.91 -21.41
N THR A 581 15.44 -13.58 -21.07
CA THR A 581 14.56 -12.61 -21.75
C THR A 581 14.85 -11.16 -21.35
N VAL A 582 15.23 -10.89 -20.09
CA VAL A 582 15.37 -9.51 -19.56
C VAL A 582 16.82 -9.03 -19.56
N ARG A 583 17.10 -8.01 -20.38
CA ARG A 583 18.32 -7.19 -20.37
C ARG A 583 18.08 -5.95 -19.50
N ARG A 584 18.98 -5.68 -18.56
CA ARG A 584 18.83 -4.58 -17.57
C ARG A 584 19.94 -3.56 -17.77
N HIS A 585 19.55 -2.29 -17.86
CA HIS A 585 20.45 -1.17 -18.16
C HIS A 585 20.38 -0.14 -17.02
N ARG A 586 21.52 0.15 -16.40
CA ARG A 586 21.60 1.20 -15.36
C ARG A 586 21.88 2.56 -15.99
N ALA A 587 20.89 3.05 -16.72
CA ALA A 587 20.88 4.33 -17.41
C ALA A 587 19.44 4.86 -17.49
N ALA A 588 19.29 6.18 -17.56
CA ALA A 588 18.04 6.82 -17.94
C ALA A 588 17.98 6.95 -19.48
N LEU A 589 16.77 7.06 -20.01
CA LEU A 589 16.56 7.46 -21.41
C LEU A 589 16.07 8.91 -21.45
N GLY A 590 16.53 9.66 -22.45
CA GLY A 590 16.19 11.06 -22.66
C GLY A 590 16.53 11.51 -24.07
N ALA A 591 16.50 12.83 -24.31
CA ALA A 591 16.60 13.40 -25.65
C ALA A 591 18.02 13.35 -26.26
N ARG A 592 19.06 13.27 -25.43
CA ARG A 592 20.48 13.25 -25.84
C ARG A 592 21.31 12.39 -24.90
N VAL A 593 22.50 11.97 -25.36
CA VAL A 593 23.47 11.23 -24.54
C VAL A 593 24.22 12.23 -23.68
N GLU A 594 24.10 12.12 -22.36
CA GLU A 594 24.73 13.05 -21.40
C GLU A 594 24.95 12.39 -20.02
N SER A 595 25.74 13.05 -19.17
CA SER A 595 25.74 12.77 -17.74
C SER A 595 24.81 13.77 -17.06
N SER A 596 23.92 13.30 -16.20
CA SER A 596 22.94 14.12 -15.47
C SER A 596 22.91 13.70 -14.01
N GLU A 597 22.26 14.50 -13.17
CA GLU A 597 21.77 14.05 -11.87
C GLU A 597 20.30 13.63 -11.96
N MET A 598 19.90 12.80 -11.02
CA MET A 598 18.53 12.41 -10.74
C MET A 598 18.19 12.85 -9.32
N SER A 599 17.10 13.58 -9.16
CA SER A 599 16.52 13.91 -7.86
C SER A 599 15.79 12.69 -7.34
N LEU A 600 16.18 12.22 -6.16
CA LEU A 600 15.55 11.14 -5.42
C LEU A 600 14.92 11.73 -4.15
N PRO A 601 13.60 12.00 -4.13
CA PRO A 601 12.95 12.61 -2.98
C PRO A 601 13.12 11.78 -1.71
N VAL A 602 13.25 12.45 -0.57
CA VAL A 602 13.45 11.83 0.73
C VAL A 602 12.31 12.20 1.67
N ARG A 603 11.49 11.21 2.04
CA ARG A 603 10.44 11.36 3.04
C ARG A 603 10.90 10.71 4.33
N ARG A 604 11.12 11.51 5.39
CA ARG A 604 11.53 11.04 6.73
C ARG A 604 12.82 10.19 6.72
N GLY A 605 13.78 10.55 5.86
CA GLY A 605 15.09 9.88 5.74
C GLY A 605 15.14 8.69 4.77
N LEU A 606 14.00 8.23 4.26
CA LEU A 606 13.92 7.13 3.29
C LEU A 606 13.72 7.68 1.85
N PRO A 607 14.37 7.07 0.83
CA PRO A 607 14.18 7.44 -0.56
C PRO A 607 12.80 7.01 -1.09
N VAL A 608 12.18 7.86 -1.91
CA VAL A 608 10.92 7.59 -2.62
C VAL A 608 11.25 7.36 -4.10
N HIS A 609 11.35 6.09 -4.50
CA HIS A 609 11.89 5.70 -5.81
C HIS A 609 10.95 6.07 -6.98
N GLY A 610 9.71 5.60 -7.00
CA GLY A 610 8.65 6.05 -7.92
C GLY A 610 8.12 7.47 -7.64
N ARG A 611 9.03 8.42 -7.39
CA ARG A 611 8.87 9.89 -7.53
C ARG A 611 10.17 10.56 -8.00
N ALA A 612 11.18 9.78 -8.37
CA ALA A 612 12.52 10.27 -8.67
C ALA A 612 12.66 10.59 -10.17
N PHE A 613 13.25 11.75 -10.48
CA PHE A 613 13.22 12.32 -11.83
C PHE A 613 14.60 12.85 -12.26
N VAL A 614 14.86 12.85 -13.56
CA VAL A 614 16.11 13.39 -14.14
C VAL A 614 16.07 14.92 -14.08
N THR A 615 17.11 15.54 -13.53
CA THR A 615 17.12 17.00 -13.31
C THR A 615 17.47 17.81 -14.57
N SER A 616 18.08 17.19 -15.58
CA SER A 616 18.34 17.82 -16.88
C SER A 616 17.04 18.21 -17.57
N GLY A 617 16.88 19.51 -17.85
CA GLY A 617 15.68 20.07 -18.48
C GLY A 617 14.50 20.32 -17.54
N ALA A 618 14.64 20.05 -16.24
CA ALA A 618 13.60 20.34 -15.24
C ALA A 618 13.81 21.73 -14.60
N ASP A 619 12.74 22.50 -14.50
CA ASP A 619 12.63 23.73 -13.72
C ASP A 619 12.01 23.41 -12.35
N GLY A 620 12.82 23.55 -11.31
CA GLY A 620 12.43 23.26 -9.92
C GLY A 620 12.17 21.77 -9.62
N LEU A 621 11.41 21.54 -8.54
CA LEU A 621 11.02 20.19 -8.08
C LEU A 621 9.61 19.79 -8.54
N GLY A 622 8.80 20.76 -8.99
CA GLY A 622 7.41 20.55 -9.40
C GLY A 622 6.60 19.86 -8.29
N PRO A 623 5.88 18.75 -8.56
CA PRO A 623 5.12 18.02 -7.54
C PRO A 623 5.95 17.53 -6.36
N ASN A 624 7.28 17.49 -6.45
CA ASN A 624 8.17 17.00 -5.41
C ASN A 624 8.53 18.06 -4.35
N GLU A 625 8.04 19.30 -4.46
CA GLU A 625 8.10 20.30 -3.39
C GLU A 625 7.38 19.84 -2.10
N GLU A 626 6.49 18.85 -2.19
CA GLU A 626 5.85 18.21 -1.03
C GLU A 626 6.82 17.41 -0.12
N PHE A 627 8.05 17.17 -0.56
CA PHE A 627 9.03 16.36 0.16
C PHE A 627 9.99 17.21 0.99
N THR A 628 10.32 16.71 2.18
CA THR A 628 11.20 17.35 3.18
C THR A 628 12.67 17.45 2.78
N GLY A 629 13.02 17.11 1.53
CA GLY A 629 14.38 17.07 1.00
C GLY A 629 14.53 16.06 -0.12
N GLU A 630 15.66 16.11 -0.81
CA GLU A 630 16.04 15.22 -1.90
C GLU A 630 17.49 14.71 -1.72
N ARG A 631 17.80 13.62 -2.41
CA ARG A 631 19.18 13.17 -2.66
C ARG A 631 19.46 13.26 -4.14
N ARG A 632 20.59 13.86 -4.52
CA ARG A 632 21.06 13.86 -5.90
C ARG A 632 21.88 12.61 -6.15
N VAL A 633 21.59 11.94 -7.26
CA VAL A 633 22.26 10.71 -7.68
C VAL A 633 22.79 10.91 -9.09
N PRO A 634 24.11 10.75 -9.34
CA PRO A 634 24.64 10.86 -10.70
C PRO A 634 24.18 9.66 -11.54
N VAL A 635 23.70 9.97 -12.75
CA VAL A 635 23.13 9.01 -13.70
C VAL A 635 23.66 9.26 -15.10
N ARG A 636 23.76 8.19 -15.90
CA ARG A 636 24.01 8.32 -17.35
C ARG A 636 22.69 8.35 -18.08
N VAL A 637 22.53 9.32 -18.97
CA VAL A 637 21.40 9.44 -19.90
C VAL A 637 21.87 8.99 -21.27
N THR A 638 21.06 8.20 -21.95
CA THR A 638 21.27 7.81 -23.36
C THR A 638 19.94 7.92 -24.11
N THR A 639 19.93 7.63 -25.41
CA THR A 639 18.72 7.69 -26.24
C THR A 639 18.42 6.32 -26.84
N VAL A 640 17.15 6.04 -27.13
CA VAL A 640 16.74 4.80 -27.82
C VAL A 640 17.45 4.69 -29.17
N ASP A 641 17.49 5.79 -29.91
CA ASP A 641 18.13 5.87 -31.21
C ASP A 641 19.66 5.66 -31.14
N ALA A 642 20.33 6.12 -30.08
CA ALA A 642 21.76 5.90 -29.87
C ALA A 642 22.05 4.43 -29.54
N LEU A 643 21.25 3.82 -28.66
CA LEU A 643 21.36 2.39 -28.33
C LEU A 643 21.09 1.49 -29.54
N ARG A 644 20.15 1.89 -30.41
CA ARG A 644 19.89 1.20 -31.67
C ARG A 644 21.03 1.36 -32.67
N THR A 645 21.56 2.58 -32.83
CA THR A 645 22.72 2.84 -33.72
C THR A 645 23.97 2.07 -33.25
N GLY A 646 24.16 1.94 -31.93
CA GLY A 646 25.24 1.15 -31.32
C GLY A 646 24.99 -0.36 -31.22
N GLY A 647 23.94 -0.91 -31.86
CA GLY A 647 23.65 -2.35 -31.88
C GLY A 647 23.19 -2.96 -30.54
N VAL A 648 22.89 -2.14 -29.53
CA VAL A 648 22.36 -2.59 -28.22
C VAL A 648 20.86 -2.92 -28.30
N LEU A 649 20.13 -2.26 -29.21
CA LEU A 649 18.72 -2.54 -29.51
C LEU A 649 18.58 -3.02 -30.96
N GLY A 650 17.75 -4.05 -31.17
CA GLY A 650 17.26 -4.45 -32.48
C GLY A 650 16.07 -3.59 -32.93
N ARG A 651 15.17 -4.16 -33.74
CA ARG A 651 13.83 -3.59 -33.95
C ARG A 651 13.06 -3.60 -32.62
N VAL A 652 12.39 -2.50 -32.29
CA VAL A 652 11.56 -2.33 -31.10
C VAL A 652 10.09 -2.51 -31.46
N ASP A 653 9.36 -3.32 -30.70
CA ASP A 653 7.94 -3.62 -30.91
C ASP A 653 7.02 -2.88 -29.93
N PHE A 654 7.50 -2.66 -28.70
CA PHE A 654 6.71 -2.04 -27.64
C PHE A 654 7.59 -1.17 -26.73
N VAL A 655 7.06 -0.05 -26.24
CA VAL A 655 7.73 0.84 -25.27
C VAL A 655 6.75 1.20 -24.16
N LYS A 656 7.08 0.87 -22.90
CA LYS A 656 6.48 1.55 -21.73
C LYS A 656 7.46 2.62 -21.26
N ALA A 657 6.96 3.84 -21.04
CA ALA A 657 7.69 4.88 -20.32
C ALA A 657 6.92 5.38 -19.09
N ASP A 658 7.66 5.54 -18.00
CA ASP A 658 7.21 5.98 -16.68
C ASP A 658 8.39 6.71 -16.02
N VAL A 659 8.56 8.00 -16.36
CA VAL A 659 9.80 8.73 -16.04
C VAL A 659 9.51 10.09 -15.42
N GLU A 660 8.41 10.17 -14.66
CA GLU A 660 8.06 11.29 -13.80
C GLU A 660 8.06 12.63 -14.55
N GLY A 661 7.51 12.67 -15.78
CA GLY A 661 7.40 13.87 -16.62
C GLY A 661 8.47 14.01 -17.71
N ALA A 662 9.50 13.14 -17.73
CA ALA A 662 10.53 13.15 -18.76
C ALA A 662 10.13 12.38 -20.04
N GLU A 663 8.89 11.94 -20.17
CA GLU A 663 8.40 11.15 -21.31
C GLU A 663 8.63 11.86 -22.65
N PRO A 664 8.45 13.20 -22.78
CA PRO A 664 8.76 13.91 -24.03
C PRO A 664 10.23 13.79 -24.42
N ALA A 665 11.15 13.78 -23.44
CA ALA A 665 12.58 13.60 -23.70
C ALA A 665 12.88 12.16 -24.21
N VAL A 666 12.22 11.15 -23.65
CA VAL A 666 12.32 9.75 -24.14
C VAL A 666 11.83 9.65 -25.59
N LEU A 667 10.67 10.27 -25.90
CA LEU A 667 10.10 10.28 -27.26
C LEU A 667 11.02 10.98 -28.28
N LEU A 668 11.58 12.14 -27.91
CA LEU A 668 12.54 12.86 -28.75
C LEU A 668 13.82 12.04 -28.98
N GLY A 669 14.31 11.35 -27.95
CA GLY A 669 15.44 10.41 -28.05
C GLY A 669 15.14 9.10 -28.80
N ALA A 670 13.89 8.87 -29.18
CA ALA A 670 13.41 7.71 -29.94
C ALA A 670 12.88 8.09 -31.33
N ALA A 671 13.07 9.33 -31.79
CA ALA A 671 12.36 9.88 -32.95
C ALA A 671 12.64 9.15 -34.28
N ARG A 672 13.80 8.51 -34.48
CA ARG A 672 14.04 7.63 -35.65
C ARG A 672 13.39 6.27 -35.45
N THR A 673 13.47 5.72 -34.24
CA THR A 673 12.86 4.43 -33.88
C THR A 673 11.33 4.45 -33.98
N LEU A 674 10.67 5.51 -33.50
CA LEU A 674 9.22 5.70 -33.61
C LEU A 674 8.75 5.75 -35.07
N ARG A 675 9.50 6.44 -35.96
CA ARG A 675 9.15 6.53 -37.39
C ARG A 675 9.40 5.21 -38.14
N GLY A 676 10.52 4.55 -37.83
CA GLY A 676 10.99 3.36 -38.55
C GLY A 676 10.32 2.05 -38.09
N ASP A 677 10.30 1.78 -36.79
CA ASP A 677 9.76 0.52 -36.27
C ASP A 677 8.27 0.56 -35.95
N ARG A 678 7.78 1.76 -35.65
CA ARG A 678 6.41 2.04 -35.19
C ARG A 678 5.97 1.15 -34.02
N PRO A 679 6.74 1.08 -32.92
CA PRO A 679 6.34 0.30 -31.75
C PRO A 679 5.05 0.84 -31.15
N ALA A 680 4.24 -0.02 -30.54
CA ALA A 680 3.18 0.43 -29.65
C ALA A 680 3.79 1.10 -28.40
N VAL A 681 3.29 2.26 -27.98
CA VAL A 681 3.88 3.06 -26.90
C VAL A 681 2.87 3.29 -25.77
N LEU A 682 3.17 2.85 -24.56
CA LEU A 682 2.39 3.13 -23.35
C LEU A 682 3.12 4.18 -22.51
N LEU A 683 2.52 5.36 -22.31
CA LEU A 683 3.09 6.48 -21.56
C LEU A 683 2.27 6.74 -20.31
N GLU A 684 2.90 6.97 -19.15
CA GLU A 684 2.23 7.71 -18.08
C GLU A 684 2.24 9.21 -18.44
N ILE A 685 1.08 9.86 -18.42
CA ILE A 685 0.91 11.27 -18.78
C ILE A 685 0.15 11.98 -17.65
N GLU A 686 0.89 12.73 -16.84
CA GLU A 686 0.35 13.57 -15.77
C GLU A 686 0.80 15.03 -15.95
N GLU A 687 -0.16 15.95 -16.15
CA GLU A 687 0.09 17.39 -16.40
C GLU A 687 1.05 18.01 -15.37
N ARG A 688 0.85 17.73 -14.08
CA ARG A 688 1.68 18.26 -12.99
C ARG A 688 3.14 17.82 -13.05
N HIS A 689 3.43 16.66 -13.63
CA HIS A 689 4.78 16.13 -13.76
C HIS A 689 5.47 16.64 -15.04
N LEU A 690 4.69 16.82 -16.11
CA LEU A 690 5.17 17.42 -17.38
C LEU A 690 5.49 18.92 -17.24
N ALA A 691 4.71 19.65 -16.44
CA ALA A 691 4.83 21.09 -16.28
C ALA A 691 6.25 21.52 -15.85
N LYS A 692 6.92 20.74 -14.99
CA LYS A 692 8.30 21.02 -14.55
C LYS A 692 9.35 20.89 -15.67
N TYR A 693 9.01 20.32 -16.83
CA TYR A 693 9.88 20.30 -18.02
C TYR A 693 9.41 21.28 -19.11
N GLY A 694 8.44 22.16 -18.79
CA GLY A 694 7.82 23.07 -19.77
C GLY A 694 6.88 22.38 -20.76
N TRP A 695 6.44 21.15 -20.48
CA TRP A 695 5.51 20.39 -21.32
C TRP A 695 4.10 20.37 -20.74
N SER A 696 3.11 20.27 -21.62
CA SER A 696 1.71 19.96 -21.28
C SER A 696 1.31 18.60 -21.83
N ALA A 697 0.28 17.97 -21.26
CA ALA A 697 -0.23 16.69 -21.76
C ALA A 697 -0.69 16.79 -23.24
N ARG A 698 -1.23 17.95 -23.65
CA ARG A 698 -1.58 18.18 -25.07
C ARG A 698 -0.33 18.21 -25.95
N GLY A 699 0.77 18.83 -25.51
CA GLY A 699 2.03 18.84 -26.26
C GLY A 699 2.63 17.44 -26.49
N VAL A 700 2.46 16.52 -25.53
CA VAL A 700 2.85 15.10 -25.68
C VAL A 700 1.96 14.40 -26.71
N VAL A 701 0.65 14.61 -26.64
CA VAL A 701 -0.31 14.06 -27.61
C VAL A 701 -0.02 14.59 -29.02
N ASP A 702 0.18 15.90 -29.18
CA ASP A 702 0.53 16.52 -30.46
C ASP A 702 1.85 15.95 -31.03
N LEU A 703 2.83 15.64 -30.17
CA LEU A 703 4.10 15.03 -30.59
C LEU A 703 3.87 13.63 -31.19
N MET A 704 3.00 12.83 -30.58
CA MET A 704 2.65 11.48 -31.04
C MET A 704 1.75 11.51 -32.29
N GLU A 705 0.72 12.37 -32.31
CA GLU A 705 -0.17 12.57 -33.46
C GLU A 705 0.64 12.98 -34.71
N ARG A 706 1.65 13.85 -34.58
CA ARG A 706 2.58 14.20 -35.66
C ARG A 706 3.45 13.05 -36.17
N GLN A 707 3.62 11.96 -35.43
CA GLN A 707 4.28 10.74 -35.90
C GLN A 707 3.28 9.70 -36.46
N GLY A 708 1.99 10.01 -36.55
CA GLY A 708 0.95 9.12 -37.07
C GLY A 708 0.39 8.13 -36.03
N TYR A 709 0.52 8.44 -34.74
CA TYR A 709 -0.04 7.63 -33.65
C TYR A 709 -1.41 8.13 -33.21
N ARG A 710 -2.29 7.19 -32.83
CA ARG A 710 -3.60 7.47 -32.20
C ARG A 710 -3.58 7.04 -30.74
N MET A 711 -4.25 7.82 -29.88
CA MET A 711 -4.27 7.62 -28.42
C MET A 711 -5.49 6.81 -27.94
N TYR A 712 -5.24 5.90 -27.01
CA TYR A 712 -6.22 5.00 -26.40
C TYR A 712 -6.03 4.95 -24.87
N ALA A 713 -7.13 4.75 -24.14
CA ALA A 713 -7.13 4.49 -22.70
C ALA A 713 -7.77 3.13 -22.39
N TRP A 714 -7.32 2.47 -21.33
CA TRP A 714 -7.91 1.21 -20.88
C TRP A 714 -9.21 1.46 -20.13
N ARG A 715 -10.35 1.05 -20.71
CA ARG A 715 -11.70 1.31 -20.17
C ARG A 715 -12.60 0.10 -20.39
N ASN A 716 -13.30 -0.35 -19.35
CA ASN A 716 -14.20 -1.51 -19.40
C ASN A 716 -13.53 -2.77 -20.00
N ALA A 717 -12.31 -3.06 -19.54
CA ALA A 717 -11.47 -4.17 -19.97
C ALA A 717 -11.15 -4.22 -21.49
N ARG A 718 -11.12 -3.05 -22.16
CA ARG A 718 -10.67 -2.90 -23.56
C ARG A 718 -9.89 -1.59 -23.74
N TRP A 719 -9.01 -1.53 -24.73
CA TRP A 719 -8.46 -0.27 -25.22
C TRP A 719 -9.56 0.50 -25.97
N ARG A 720 -9.76 1.78 -25.64
CA ARG A 720 -10.74 2.65 -26.31
C ARG A 720 -10.05 3.94 -26.76
N PRO A 721 -10.31 4.42 -28.00
CA PRO A 721 -9.72 5.67 -28.48
C PRO A 721 -10.21 6.84 -27.62
N VAL A 722 -9.31 7.79 -27.35
CA VAL A 722 -9.60 8.99 -26.55
C VAL A 722 -8.97 10.23 -27.22
N PRO A 723 -9.73 11.33 -27.44
CA PRO A 723 -9.24 12.49 -28.18
C PRO A 723 -8.34 13.42 -27.34
N ARG A 724 -8.23 13.18 -26.03
CA ARG A 724 -7.43 13.96 -25.08
C ARG A 724 -7.14 13.14 -23.83
N VAL A 725 -6.11 13.56 -23.10
CA VAL A 725 -5.82 13.09 -21.75
C VAL A 725 -6.94 13.52 -20.79
N THR A 726 -7.26 12.66 -19.83
CA THR A 726 -8.39 12.81 -18.90
C THR A 726 -7.97 12.51 -17.46
N GLY A 727 -8.63 13.08 -16.46
CA GLY A 727 -8.35 12.77 -15.05
C GLY A 727 -8.73 11.34 -14.60
N GLU A 728 -9.35 10.54 -15.47
CA GLU A 728 -9.84 9.18 -15.16
C GLU A 728 -8.75 8.10 -15.23
N GLY A 729 -7.55 8.43 -15.73
CA GLY A 729 -6.44 7.49 -15.87
C GLY A 729 -5.14 8.20 -16.26
N ARG A 730 -4.00 7.56 -15.97
CA ARG A 730 -2.67 8.15 -16.15
C ARG A 730 -1.87 7.50 -17.27
N ASN A 731 -2.05 6.20 -17.53
CA ASN A 731 -1.41 5.52 -18.66
C ASN A 731 -2.26 5.60 -19.94
N TYR A 732 -1.61 5.99 -21.04
CA TYR A 732 -2.19 6.14 -22.37
C TYR A 732 -1.40 5.33 -23.40
N LEU A 733 -2.11 4.48 -24.14
CA LEU A 733 -1.54 3.69 -25.22
C LEU A 733 -1.61 4.47 -26.53
N PHE A 734 -0.51 4.46 -27.27
CA PHE A 734 -0.39 5.01 -28.60
C PHE A 734 -0.04 3.88 -29.58
N VAL A 735 -0.85 3.70 -30.61
CA VAL A 735 -0.60 2.73 -31.70
C VAL A 735 -0.74 3.40 -33.06
N THR A 736 -0.20 2.78 -34.12
CA THR A 736 -0.35 3.27 -35.49
C THR A 736 -1.45 2.50 -36.22
N ASP A 737 -2.02 3.08 -37.27
CA ASP A 737 -3.13 2.47 -38.01
C ASP A 737 -2.81 1.14 -38.74
N ARG A 738 -1.55 0.66 -38.66
CA ARG A 738 -1.16 -0.68 -39.15
C ARG A 738 -1.38 -1.80 -38.13
N ASP A 739 -1.66 -1.47 -36.87
CA ASP A 739 -1.61 -2.42 -35.75
C ASP A 739 -2.99 -3.00 -35.33
N GLY A 740 -4.06 -2.70 -36.09
CA GLY A 740 -5.34 -3.44 -36.06
C GLY A 740 -5.94 -3.76 -34.68
N ALA A 741 -6.33 -2.72 -33.91
CA ALA A 741 -6.82 -2.82 -32.54
C ALA A 741 -8.23 -3.43 -32.36
#